data_AF-A0A1Y4UFJ4-F1
#
_entry.id   AF-A0A1Y4UFJ4-F1
#
_cell.length_a   1.000
_cell.length_b   1.000
_cell.length_c   1.000
_cell.angle_alpha   90.00
_cell.angle_beta   90.00
_cell.angle_gamma   90.00
#
_symmetry.space_group_name_H-M   'P 1'
#
loop_
_entity.id
_entity.type
_entity.pdbx_description
1 polymer ?
#
loop_
_entity_poly.entity_id
_entity_poly.type
_entity_poly.pdbx_seq_one_letter_code
_entity_poly.pdbx_strand_id
1 'polypeptide(L)'
;MRDSMNLALEHPVYASGLEVNHQTFAADAVDGKLDTRWSGNKMKVADTADSWIVVDLGEDVCDITEVSSSYYAKVWPSDYVVQVAGSDFVPTDYSTVNVGTVSDKSAFEGQNAKGASCWTTIGTYTGMSGDGRTDALTNFEAAIPEGTRYLRLYFTGINQSAFGHSIGLNELEVTGTRYLDPTEPGEPEDVVVETVMPSVAYGRLNTAFDDLELPVCAVVALSDGTTLRFPVEWSAKGYDAASTEPQTLTGTLDLSGTAILNEENLTASVTVNLSDEPTVVNVLVNPTSLGVDYGTSFEMLNLPEQVVLELSTGFGVACDVTWDSTTYNPNAEDTQYVRGSVLYNGQTYEAVMPVDVEGAPVDPEGPTVSTAYVITVEDSDNGTVTSSRTRAPKGLTVTLTVKPDEGYKLDTLTVTDKNGNELKLTDKGNGKYTFAMPASAVTVEASFTKDDTPVETGLPFTDVKTDDWFFEAVKYVYDNKLMDGTSTTTFAPLMTTNRAMIVTILWRLEGQPETDATLSFTDVESGVWYTDAVNWAASKGIVKGYSDTVFAPNDTVTREQLATILYRYAEYKEYDVSAKGDLTIFADGANTSSWATEAMEWAVGSGLLSGKDGGKLDPTGTATRAEVAQIFMNFAQGLQK
;
A
#
# COMPACT_ATOMS: atom_id res chain seq x y z
N MET A 1 10.10 24.53 -33.00
CA MET A 1 9.66 23.13 -32.97
C MET A 1 10.92 22.28 -32.85
N ARG A 2 11.05 21.49 -31.77
CA ARG A 2 12.12 20.49 -31.67
C ARG A 2 11.81 19.29 -32.57
N ASP A 3 12.84 18.47 -32.76
CA ASP A 3 12.75 17.18 -33.41
C ASP A 3 11.74 16.27 -32.68
N SER A 4 11.08 15.43 -33.47
CA SER A 4 10.12 14.43 -33.00
C SER A 4 10.74 13.52 -31.95
N MET A 5 10.02 13.22 -30.87
CA MET A 5 10.49 12.39 -29.75
C MET A 5 9.42 11.38 -29.31
N ASN A 6 9.81 10.34 -28.58
CA ASN A 6 8.86 9.44 -27.91
C ASN A 6 8.36 10.11 -26.62
N LEU A 7 7.13 10.62 -26.65
CA LEU A 7 6.43 11.31 -25.56
C LEU A 7 6.01 10.37 -24.43
N ALA A 8 5.98 9.05 -24.66
CA ALA A 8 5.60 8.06 -23.66
C ALA A 8 6.79 7.49 -22.87
N LEU A 9 8.02 7.68 -23.36
CA LEU A 9 9.21 7.05 -22.81
C LEU A 9 9.39 7.36 -21.32
N GLU A 10 9.44 6.32 -20.48
CA GLU A 10 9.62 6.40 -19.01
C GLU A 10 8.56 7.24 -18.27
N HIS A 11 7.44 7.52 -18.92
CA HIS A 11 6.34 8.26 -18.31
C HIS A 11 5.42 7.35 -17.47
N PRO A 12 4.69 7.89 -16.47
CA PRO A 12 3.76 7.10 -15.66
C PRO A 12 2.70 6.40 -16.52
N VAL A 13 2.51 5.11 -16.26
CA VAL A 13 1.53 4.27 -16.97
C VAL A 13 0.50 3.69 -16.02
N TYR A 14 -0.75 3.65 -16.49
CA TYR A 14 -1.90 3.03 -15.84
C TYR A 14 -2.48 2.00 -16.78
N ALA A 15 -2.80 0.80 -16.31
CA ALA A 15 -3.30 -0.23 -17.21
C ALA A 15 -4.25 -1.22 -16.53
N SER A 16 -5.07 -1.89 -17.33
CA SER A 16 -6.01 -2.91 -16.87
C SER A 16 -5.36 -4.29 -16.72
N GLY A 17 -5.29 -4.83 -15.51
CA GLY A 17 -4.74 -6.18 -15.28
C GLY A 17 -3.27 -6.19 -14.89
N LEU A 18 -2.84 -7.31 -14.30
CA LEU A 18 -1.51 -7.52 -13.74
C LEU A 18 -0.96 -8.90 -14.14
N GLU A 19 0.28 -8.94 -14.63
CA GLU A 19 1.01 -10.18 -14.89
C GLU A 19 1.79 -10.63 -13.63
N VAL A 20 1.10 -11.32 -12.73
CA VAL A 20 1.67 -11.80 -11.45
C VAL A 20 2.86 -12.77 -11.60
N ASN A 21 2.99 -13.46 -12.73
CA ASN A 21 3.97 -14.54 -12.90
C ASN A 21 5.37 -14.08 -13.38
N HIS A 22 5.51 -12.86 -13.89
CA HIS A 22 6.78 -12.37 -14.44
C HIS A 22 7.25 -11.05 -13.81
N GLN A 23 6.56 -10.55 -12.77
CA GLN A 23 6.87 -9.29 -12.09
C GLN A 23 6.96 -8.09 -13.05
N THR A 24 6.19 -8.10 -14.14
CA THR A 24 6.22 -7.00 -15.09
C THR A 24 5.15 -5.97 -14.77
N PHE A 25 5.54 -4.69 -14.84
CA PHE A 25 4.72 -3.54 -14.50
C PHE A 25 4.22 -2.85 -15.76
N ALA A 26 3.11 -2.10 -15.64
CA ALA A 26 2.59 -1.32 -16.77
C ALA A 26 3.62 -0.29 -17.31
N ALA A 27 4.48 0.22 -16.43
CA ALA A 27 5.57 1.11 -16.79
C ALA A 27 6.60 0.48 -17.73
N ASP A 28 6.72 -0.86 -17.71
CA ASP A 28 7.66 -1.57 -18.58
C ASP A 28 7.22 -1.56 -20.05
N ALA A 29 5.98 -1.17 -20.34
CA ALA A 29 5.47 -1.07 -21.71
C ALA A 29 5.81 0.27 -22.40
N VAL A 30 6.54 1.16 -21.73
CA VAL A 30 6.99 2.44 -22.29
C VAL A 30 8.45 2.72 -21.92
N ASP A 31 9.24 1.70 -21.61
CA ASP A 31 10.63 1.86 -21.13
C ASP A 31 11.65 1.89 -22.28
N GLY A 32 11.18 1.85 -23.53
CA GLY A 32 12.03 1.85 -24.71
C GLY A 32 12.71 0.51 -24.98
N LYS A 33 12.38 -0.54 -24.22
CA LYS A 33 12.95 -1.88 -24.40
C LYS A 33 11.91 -2.83 -24.97
N LEU A 34 12.37 -3.77 -25.80
CA LEU A 34 11.49 -4.73 -26.48
C LEU A 34 11.38 -6.07 -25.74
N ASP A 35 12.13 -6.27 -24.67
CA ASP A 35 12.17 -7.48 -23.85
C ASP A 35 11.27 -7.42 -22.61
N THR A 36 10.79 -6.23 -22.28
CA THR A 36 9.76 -5.93 -21.28
C THR A 36 8.34 -6.16 -21.83
N ARG A 37 7.35 -6.32 -20.95
CA ARG A 37 5.93 -6.42 -21.35
C ARG A 37 4.92 -6.14 -20.25
N TRP A 38 3.75 -5.62 -20.63
CA TRP A 38 2.53 -5.65 -19.83
C TRP A 38 1.52 -6.65 -20.40
N SER A 39 0.79 -7.36 -19.52
CA SER A 39 -0.34 -8.21 -19.92
C SER A 39 -1.68 -7.68 -19.43
N GLY A 40 -2.65 -7.60 -20.34
CA GLY A 40 -4.00 -7.10 -20.06
C GLY A 40 -5.00 -8.15 -19.55
N ASN A 41 -6.24 -7.72 -19.31
CA ASN A 41 -7.35 -8.55 -18.81
C ASN A 41 -8.09 -9.35 -19.90
N LYS A 42 -8.16 -8.83 -21.13
CA LYS A 42 -8.89 -9.43 -22.25
C LYS A 42 -8.23 -10.74 -22.68
N MET A 43 -8.94 -11.84 -22.54
CA MET A 43 -8.51 -13.17 -22.99
C MET A 43 -9.45 -13.73 -24.05
N LYS A 44 -8.95 -14.62 -24.90
CA LYS A 44 -9.79 -15.36 -25.86
C LYS A 44 -10.52 -16.53 -25.19
N VAL A 45 -11.41 -16.21 -24.23
CA VAL A 45 -12.42 -17.09 -23.61
C VAL A 45 -13.76 -16.32 -23.53
N ALA A 46 -14.89 -17.01 -23.28
CA ALA A 46 -16.18 -16.32 -23.21
C ALA A 46 -16.23 -15.36 -22.01
N ASP A 47 -16.56 -14.08 -22.27
CA ASP A 47 -16.88 -13.03 -21.29
C ASP A 47 -15.72 -12.53 -20.39
N THR A 48 -14.67 -11.95 -20.99
CA THR A 48 -13.63 -11.19 -20.25
C THR A 48 -13.71 -9.68 -20.51
N ALA A 49 -13.38 -8.90 -19.48
CA ALA A 49 -13.33 -7.43 -19.54
C ALA A 49 -12.35 -6.94 -20.61
N ASP A 50 -12.64 -5.78 -21.20
CA ASP A 50 -11.74 -5.11 -22.14
C ASP A 50 -10.41 -4.73 -21.48
N SER A 51 -9.36 -4.62 -22.30
CA SER A 51 -8.05 -4.18 -21.84
C SER A 51 -7.79 -2.72 -22.21
N TRP A 52 -7.03 -2.00 -21.41
CA TRP A 52 -6.57 -0.65 -21.70
C TRP A 52 -5.23 -0.32 -21.04
N ILE A 53 -4.51 0.62 -21.64
CA ILE A 53 -3.29 1.24 -21.11
C ILE A 53 -3.39 2.76 -21.34
N VAL A 54 -3.06 3.54 -20.32
CA VAL A 54 -3.05 5.00 -20.29
C VAL A 54 -1.65 5.45 -19.91
N VAL A 55 -1.09 6.41 -20.65
CA VAL A 55 0.21 7.02 -20.35
C VAL A 55 -0.03 8.50 -20.03
N ASP A 56 0.55 8.97 -18.92
CA ASP A 56 0.66 10.40 -18.63
C ASP A 56 1.83 10.97 -19.43
N LEU A 57 1.55 11.48 -20.62
CA LEU A 57 2.54 12.11 -21.49
C LEU A 57 3.08 13.41 -20.88
N GLY A 58 2.60 13.89 -19.73
CA GLY A 58 2.97 15.18 -19.15
C GLY A 58 2.37 16.37 -19.90
N GLU A 59 2.66 17.56 -19.40
CA GLU A 59 2.12 18.80 -19.96
C GLU A 59 2.81 19.18 -21.29
N ASP A 60 2.25 20.17 -21.99
CA ASP A 60 2.81 20.76 -23.21
C ASP A 60 2.88 19.86 -24.44
N VAL A 61 2.04 18.83 -24.59
CA VAL A 61 1.96 18.07 -25.86
C VAL A 61 1.45 18.99 -26.98
N CYS A 62 2.30 19.23 -27.97
CA CYS A 62 1.99 20.02 -29.17
C CYS A 62 1.20 19.20 -30.18
N ASP A 63 1.73 18.02 -30.48
CA ASP A 63 1.23 17.16 -31.55
C ASP A 63 1.67 15.72 -31.29
N ILE A 64 0.88 14.77 -31.78
CA ILE A 64 1.19 13.35 -31.81
C ILE A 64 1.16 12.94 -33.27
N THR A 65 2.30 12.50 -33.79
CA THR A 65 2.47 12.17 -35.21
C THR A 65 2.40 10.66 -35.46
N GLU A 66 2.74 9.83 -34.47
CA GLU A 66 2.63 8.38 -34.58
C GLU A 66 2.37 7.74 -33.21
N VAL A 67 1.51 6.72 -33.16
CA VAL A 67 1.38 5.83 -32.01
C VAL A 67 1.70 4.41 -32.49
N SER A 68 2.80 3.86 -31.99
CA SER A 68 3.32 2.55 -32.36
C SER A 68 3.23 1.58 -31.17
N SER A 69 2.82 0.35 -31.43
CA SER A 69 2.64 -0.67 -30.39
C SER A 69 3.21 -2.02 -30.83
N SER A 70 3.94 -2.69 -29.94
CA SER A 70 4.58 -4.00 -30.16
C SER A 70 4.00 -5.06 -29.23
N TYR A 71 3.84 -6.31 -29.69
CA TYR A 71 3.10 -7.37 -28.98
C TYR A 71 3.87 -8.70 -28.85
N TYR A 72 3.67 -9.37 -27.72
CA TYR A 72 4.33 -10.63 -27.35
C TYR A 72 3.70 -11.87 -28.02
N ALA A 73 4.53 -12.86 -28.37
CA ALA A 73 4.16 -14.26 -28.69
C ALA A 73 2.94 -14.51 -29.60
N LYS A 74 2.63 -13.60 -30.52
CA LYS A 74 1.45 -13.64 -31.40
C LYS A 74 0.10 -13.44 -30.70
N VAL A 75 0.09 -12.70 -29.59
CA VAL A 75 -1.11 -12.35 -28.84
C VAL A 75 -1.33 -10.84 -28.88
N TRP A 76 -2.12 -10.39 -29.85
CA TRP A 76 -2.31 -8.96 -30.18
C TRP A 76 -3.81 -8.64 -30.31
N PRO A 77 -4.21 -7.36 -30.16
CA PRO A 77 -5.60 -6.96 -30.30
C PRO A 77 -6.09 -7.14 -31.74
N SER A 78 -7.33 -7.62 -31.92
CA SER A 78 -7.96 -7.56 -33.25
C SER A 78 -8.36 -6.13 -33.62
N ASP A 79 -8.75 -5.36 -32.61
CA ASP A 79 -9.32 -4.02 -32.70
C ASP A 79 -8.97 -3.20 -31.46
N TYR A 80 -8.63 -1.93 -31.66
CA TYR A 80 -8.40 -0.97 -30.57
C TYR A 80 -8.72 0.46 -31.00
N VAL A 81 -8.93 1.34 -30.03
CA VAL A 81 -9.08 2.80 -30.24
C VAL A 81 -7.96 3.54 -29.52
N VAL A 82 -7.52 4.64 -30.14
CA VAL A 82 -6.55 5.59 -29.57
C VAL A 82 -7.31 6.85 -29.15
N GLN A 83 -7.12 7.25 -27.91
CA GLN A 83 -7.85 8.37 -27.31
C GLN A 83 -6.89 9.25 -26.49
N VAL A 84 -7.23 10.54 -26.37
CA VAL A 84 -6.44 11.51 -25.60
C VAL A 84 -7.32 12.31 -24.65
N ALA A 85 -6.74 12.80 -23.56
CA ALA A 85 -7.42 13.64 -22.58
C ALA A 85 -6.48 14.75 -22.05
N GLY A 86 -7.07 15.83 -21.54
CA GLY A 86 -6.34 16.95 -20.94
C GLY A 86 -6.00 16.72 -19.46
N SER A 87 -5.40 17.73 -18.81
CA SER A 87 -5.04 17.70 -17.39
C SER A 87 -6.23 17.66 -16.42
N ASP A 88 -7.44 17.86 -16.92
CA ASP A 88 -8.71 17.69 -16.22
C ASP A 88 -9.10 16.20 -16.04
N PHE A 89 -8.42 15.28 -16.73
CA PHE A 89 -8.51 13.86 -16.48
C PHE A 89 -7.79 13.50 -15.17
N VAL A 90 -8.55 13.02 -14.18
CA VAL A 90 -8.02 12.47 -12.93
C VAL A 90 -8.06 10.94 -13.02
N PRO A 91 -6.92 10.23 -13.00
CA PRO A 91 -6.91 8.78 -12.90
C PRO A 91 -7.41 8.38 -11.50
N THR A 92 -8.66 7.93 -11.41
CA THR A 92 -9.17 7.32 -10.18
C THR A 92 -8.80 5.84 -10.15
N ASP A 93 -8.27 5.40 -8.99
CA ASP A 93 -8.06 4.02 -8.52
C ASP A 93 -6.65 3.43 -8.75
N TYR A 94 -5.87 3.37 -7.67
CA TYR A 94 -4.49 2.86 -7.61
C TYR A 94 -4.37 1.45 -6.99
N SER A 95 -5.44 0.64 -6.82
CA SER A 95 -5.29 -0.67 -6.16
C SER A 95 -6.30 -1.81 -6.41
N THR A 96 -7.25 -1.73 -7.34
CA THR A 96 -8.26 -2.82 -7.49
C THR A 96 -7.95 -3.84 -8.60
N VAL A 97 -6.89 -4.66 -8.43
CA VAL A 97 -6.87 -6.03 -8.97
C VAL A 97 -6.15 -6.96 -8.01
N ASN A 98 -6.86 -7.32 -6.94
CA ASN A 98 -6.68 -8.62 -6.30
C ASN A 98 -8.04 -9.33 -6.36
N VAL A 99 -8.34 -9.94 -7.49
CA VAL A 99 -9.32 -11.02 -7.53
C VAL A 99 -8.98 -11.99 -8.66
N GLY A 100 -8.36 -13.10 -8.26
CA GLY A 100 -8.57 -14.35 -8.96
C GLY A 100 -10.06 -14.73 -8.91
N THR A 101 -10.55 -15.22 -10.03
CA THR A 101 -11.85 -15.89 -10.27
C THR A 101 -13.14 -15.06 -10.20
N VAL A 102 -13.63 -14.78 -11.40
CA VAL A 102 -14.88 -14.17 -11.89
C VAL A 102 -16.16 -14.72 -11.22
N SER A 103 -17.07 -13.83 -10.80
CA SER A 103 -18.50 -13.85 -11.25
C SER A 103 -19.27 -12.58 -10.87
N ASP A 104 -19.14 -11.60 -11.76
CA ASP A 104 -20.21 -10.78 -12.36
C ASP A 104 -21.03 -9.73 -11.55
N LYS A 105 -20.85 -8.49 -12.04
CA LYS A 105 -21.83 -7.42 -12.34
C LYS A 105 -22.35 -6.53 -11.19
N SER A 106 -21.68 -5.39 -11.00
CA SER A 106 -22.16 -4.08 -11.51
C SER A 106 -21.34 -2.90 -10.95
N ALA A 107 -20.21 -2.60 -11.60
CA ALA A 107 -19.56 -1.28 -11.54
C ALA A 107 -18.95 -0.98 -12.91
N PHE A 108 -19.81 -1.00 -13.94
CA PHE A 108 -19.62 -0.41 -15.27
C PHE A 108 -20.99 -0.40 -15.98
N GLU A 109 -22.00 0.22 -15.37
CA GLU A 109 -23.15 0.74 -16.12
C GLU A 109 -23.01 2.28 -16.13
N GLY A 110 -22.70 2.97 -17.22
CA GLY A 110 -22.73 2.59 -18.63
C GLY A 110 -21.43 2.87 -19.39
N GLN A 111 -21.19 1.99 -20.36
CA GLN A 111 -20.15 2.05 -21.39
C GLN A 111 -18.71 2.08 -20.86
N ASN A 112 -18.00 0.97 -21.05
CA ASN A 112 -16.64 0.96 -21.60
C ASN A 112 -16.36 2.31 -22.28
N ALA A 113 -15.61 3.19 -21.62
CA ALA A 113 -15.76 4.63 -21.84
C ALA A 113 -15.04 5.14 -23.09
N LYS A 114 -15.27 4.47 -24.23
CA LYS A 114 -15.09 5.04 -25.57
C LYS A 114 -15.75 6.43 -25.67
N GLY A 115 -16.81 6.69 -24.88
CA GLY A 115 -17.59 7.94 -24.86
C GLY A 115 -17.57 8.77 -23.58
N ALA A 116 -16.63 8.56 -22.64
CA ALA A 116 -16.47 9.51 -21.52
C ALA A 116 -16.07 10.88 -22.06
N SER A 117 -16.69 11.96 -21.56
CA SER A 117 -16.54 13.30 -22.15
C SER A 117 -15.14 13.88 -22.08
N CYS A 118 -14.30 13.39 -21.17
CA CYS A 118 -12.89 13.77 -21.08
C CYS A 118 -12.00 13.12 -22.15
N TRP A 119 -12.46 12.05 -22.83
CA TRP A 119 -11.68 11.35 -23.85
C TRP A 119 -12.08 11.76 -25.26
N THR A 120 -11.12 12.29 -26.00
CA THR A 120 -11.25 12.54 -27.44
C THR A 120 -10.68 11.34 -28.20
N THR A 121 -11.50 10.69 -29.03
CA THR A 121 -11.02 9.62 -29.92
C THR A 121 -10.30 10.23 -31.10
N ILE A 122 -9.02 9.89 -31.28
CA ILE A 122 -8.17 10.40 -32.36
C ILE A 122 -7.89 9.33 -33.42
N GLY A 123 -8.19 8.06 -33.17
CA GLY A 123 -8.14 7.04 -34.21
C GLY A 123 -8.74 5.70 -33.79
N THR A 124 -9.18 4.93 -34.80
CA THR A 124 -9.67 3.56 -34.63
C THR A 124 -8.86 2.62 -35.50
N TYR A 125 -8.46 1.48 -34.94
CA TYR A 125 -7.81 0.42 -35.69
C TYR A 125 -8.67 -0.85 -35.73
N THR A 126 -8.80 -1.45 -36.91
CA THR A 126 -9.57 -2.68 -37.13
C THR A 126 -8.79 -3.62 -38.03
N GLY A 127 -8.64 -4.87 -37.60
CA GLY A 127 -8.13 -5.93 -38.46
C GLY A 127 -6.61 -6.03 -38.56
N MET A 128 -5.91 -6.05 -37.41
CA MET A 128 -4.50 -6.47 -37.34
C MET A 128 -4.39 -7.90 -37.89
N SER A 129 -4.19 -8.00 -39.20
CA SER A 129 -4.28 -9.24 -39.98
C SER A 129 -2.89 -9.58 -40.52
N GLY A 130 -2.11 -10.23 -39.67
CA GLY A 130 -0.79 -10.74 -40.00
C GLY A 130 -0.11 -11.31 -38.78
N ASP A 131 0.97 -12.06 -38.99
CA ASP A 131 1.91 -12.49 -37.95
C ASP A 131 2.74 -11.35 -37.34
N GLY A 132 2.40 -10.10 -37.69
CA GLY A 132 3.07 -8.87 -37.31
C GLY A 132 2.94 -8.60 -35.83
N ARG A 133 4.09 -8.49 -35.17
CA ARG A 133 4.22 -8.17 -33.74
C ARG A 133 4.15 -6.66 -33.49
N THR A 134 3.95 -5.82 -34.50
CA THR A 134 4.05 -4.36 -34.39
C THR A 134 2.96 -3.69 -35.21
N ASP A 135 2.40 -2.60 -34.70
CA ASP A 135 1.47 -1.72 -35.40
C ASP A 135 1.89 -0.27 -35.25
N ALA A 136 1.53 0.58 -36.22
CA ALA A 136 1.78 2.02 -36.14
C ALA A 136 0.62 2.80 -36.77
N LEU A 137 0.04 3.72 -36.01
CA LEU A 137 -1.00 4.63 -36.45
C LEU A 137 -0.40 6.03 -36.65
N THR A 138 -0.42 6.51 -37.90
CA THR A 138 0.17 7.80 -38.32
C THR A 138 -0.84 8.79 -38.89
N ASN A 139 -2.07 8.36 -39.15
CA ASN A 139 -3.13 9.19 -39.77
C ASN A 139 -4.35 9.26 -38.85
N PHE A 140 -4.34 10.22 -37.92
CA PHE A 140 -5.42 10.39 -36.95
C PHE A 140 -6.71 10.91 -37.59
N GLU A 141 -7.85 10.40 -37.11
CA GLU A 141 -9.21 10.76 -37.54
C GLU A 141 -9.65 12.14 -37.03
N ALA A 142 -8.98 12.64 -35.98
CA ALA A 142 -9.24 13.95 -35.36
C ALA A 142 -7.93 14.65 -34.98
N ALA A 143 -7.96 15.99 -34.90
CA ALA A 143 -6.84 16.77 -34.41
C ALA A 143 -6.60 16.53 -32.90
N ILE A 144 -5.35 16.62 -32.48
CA ILE A 144 -4.98 16.54 -31.06
C ILE A 144 -5.49 17.80 -30.34
N PRO A 145 -6.33 17.67 -29.29
CA PRO A 145 -6.79 18.83 -28.53
C PRO A 145 -5.65 19.57 -27.81
N GLU A 146 -5.75 20.89 -27.72
CA GLU A 146 -4.83 21.70 -26.92
C GLU A 146 -4.91 21.31 -25.43
N GLY A 147 -3.77 21.27 -24.75
CA GLY A 147 -3.69 20.81 -23.36
C GLY A 147 -3.76 19.29 -23.18
N THR A 148 -3.61 18.51 -24.26
CA THR A 148 -3.48 17.05 -24.17
C THR A 148 -2.33 16.67 -23.24
N ARG A 149 -2.61 15.77 -22.31
CA ARG A 149 -1.65 15.23 -21.34
C ARG A 149 -1.66 13.72 -21.27
N TYR A 150 -2.83 13.09 -21.45
CA TYR A 150 -2.96 11.64 -21.35
C TYR A 150 -3.26 11.03 -22.71
N LEU A 151 -2.68 9.86 -22.97
CA LEU A 151 -3.02 9.01 -24.11
C LEU A 151 -3.47 7.64 -23.64
N ARG A 152 -4.51 7.09 -24.26
CA ARG A 152 -5.06 5.75 -23.99
C ARG A 152 -5.09 4.90 -25.24
N LEU A 153 -4.59 3.67 -25.14
CA LEU A 153 -4.99 2.56 -26.01
C LEU A 153 -6.07 1.74 -25.31
N TYR A 154 -7.21 1.56 -25.98
CA TYR A 154 -8.34 0.80 -25.47
C TYR A 154 -8.65 -0.37 -26.42
N PHE A 155 -8.37 -1.59 -25.96
CA PHE A 155 -8.44 -2.82 -26.74
C PHE A 155 -9.82 -3.46 -26.64
N THR A 156 -10.52 -3.57 -27.76
CA THR A 156 -11.90 -4.07 -27.82
C THR A 156 -12.02 -5.50 -28.32
N GLY A 157 -10.94 -6.08 -28.86
CA GLY A 157 -10.91 -7.45 -29.35
C GLY A 157 -9.51 -8.04 -29.35
N ILE A 158 -9.42 -9.38 -29.48
CA ILE A 158 -8.16 -10.13 -29.47
C ILE A 158 -8.10 -11.09 -30.65
N ASN A 159 -6.91 -11.29 -31.22
CA ASN A 159 -6.72 -12.12 -32.39
C ASN A 159 -7.11 -13.60 -32.19
N GLN A 160 -7.50 -14.26 -33.29
CA GLN A 160 -8.00 -15.64 -33.25
C GLN A 160 -6.96 -16.68 -32.79
N SER A 161 -5.66 -16.41 -32.80
CA SER A 161 -4.64 -17.36 -32.36
C SER A 161 -4.39 -17.38 -30.85
N ALA A 162 -4.90 -16.40 -30.08
CA ALA A 162 -4.59 -16.22 -28.66
C ALA A 162 -5.46 -17.01 -27.66
N PHE A 163 -5.90 -18.22 -28.02
CA PHE A 163 -6.76 -19.03 -27.13
C PHE A 163 -6.06 -19.32 -25.80
N GLY A 164 -6.68 -18.93 -24.68
CA GLY A 164 -6.09 -19.09 -23.34
C GLY A 164 -5.03 -18.05 -22.95
N HIS A 165 -4.80 -17.03 -23.77
CA HIS A 165 -3.83 -15.96 -23.51
C HIS A 165 -4.51 -14.58 -23.51
N SER A 166 -3.93 -13.63 -22.77
CA SER A 166 -4.31 -12.22 -22.79
C SER A 166 -3.37 -11.37 -23.64
N ILE A 167 -3.82 -10.17 -24.05
CA ILE A 167 -3.01 -9.20 -24.81
C ILE A 167 -1.71 -8.95 -24.04
N GLY A 168 -0.57 -9.21 -24.69
CA GLY A 168 0.76 -8.89 -24.16
C GLY A 168 1.37 -7.76 -24.98
N LEU A 169 1.42 -6.55 -24.44
CA LEU A 169 2.06 -5.39 -25.05
C LEU A 169 3.53 -5.38 -24.60
N ASN A 170 4.46 -5.47 -25.54
CA ASN A 170 5.89 -5.32 -25.24
C ASN A 170 6.25 -3.85 -25.05
N GLU A 171 5.90 -3.01 -26.03
CA GLU A 171 6.34 -1.61 -26.05
C GLU A 171 5.29 -0.73 -26.74
N LEU A 172 5.10 0.47 -26.22
CA LEU A 172 4.25 1.54 -26.72
C LEU A 172 5.08 2.80 -26.91
N GLU A 173 5.24 3.22 -28.16
CA GLU A 173 5.91 4.45 -28.52
C GLU A 173 4.89 5.49 -28.98
N VAL A 174 4.93 6.70 -28.41
CA VAL A 174 4.08 7.82 -28.80
C VAL A 174 4.99 8.89 -29.38
N THR A 175 5.13 8.93 -30.69
CA THR A 175 6.00 9.89 -31.35
C THR A 175 5.27 11.21 -31.57
N GLY A 176 5.86 12.32 -31.13
CA GLY A 176 5.26 13.64 -31.30
C GLY A 176 6.19 14.78 -30.92
N THR A 177 5.61 15.95 -30.73
CA THR A 177 6.33 17.18 -30.35
C THR A 177 5.69 17.84 -29.14
N ARG A 178 6.44 18.71 -28.46
CA ARG A 178 5.98 19.52 -27.32
C ARG A 178 6.01 21.03 -27.62
N TYR A 179 5.17 21.81 -26.96
CA TYR A 179 5.26 23.27 -26.97
C TYR A 179 6.56 23.67 -26.28
N LEU A 180 7.23 24.67 -26.84
CA LEU A 180 8.18 25.46 -26.07
C LEU A 180 7.33 26.58 -25.49
N ASP A 181 7.25 26.64 -24.16
CA ASP A 181 6.59 27.68 -23.36
C ASP A 181 6.31 29.01 -24.12
N PRO A 182 5.03 29.40 -24.30
CA PRO A 182 4.66 30.66 -24.92
C PRO A 182 4.26 31.71 -23.87
N THR A 183 5.22 32.36 -23.20
CA THR A 183 5.00 33.68 -22.55
C THR A 183 6.27 34.53 -22.68
N GLU A 184 6.30 35.82 -23.03
CA GLU A 184 5.34 36.93 -23.17
C GLU A 184 6.09 38.13 -23.83
N PRO A 185 5.49 39.26 -24.28
CA PRO A 185 6.29 40.48 -24.50
C PRO A 185 6.57 41.15 -23.13
N GLY A 186 7.35 40.46 -22.33
CA GLY A 186 8.10 40.91 -21.16
C GLY A 186 9.27 39.94 -21.04
N GLU A 187 10.51 40.43 -21.00
CA GLU A 187 11.69 39.56 -20.99
C GLU A 187 11.60 38.54 -19.83
N PRO A 188 11.84 37.24 -20.07
CA PRO A 188 11.69 36.21 -19.03
C PRO A 188 12.80 36.39 -17.98
N GLU A 189 12.43 36.42 -16.72
CA GLU A 189 13.39 36.19 -15.64
C GLU A 189 13.82 34.72 -15.68
N ASP A 190 15.12 34.46 -15.60
CA ASP A 190 15.66 33.09 -15.66
C ASP A 190 15.11 32.25 -14.50
N VAL A 191 14.46 31.11 -14.82
CA VAL A 191 14.00 30.16 -13.80
C VAL A 191 15.19 29.34 -13.31
N VAL A 192 15.44 29.36 -12.00
CA VAL A 192 16.60 28.72 -11.39
C VAL A 192 16.22 27.63 -10.39
N VAL A 193 17.12 26.67 -10.19
CA VAL A 193 16.99 25.65 -9.15
C VAL A 193 17.14 26.29 -7.77
N GLU A 194 16.08 26.25 -6.95
CA GLU A 194 16.10 26.80 -5.59
C GLU A 194 16.44 25.75 -4.54
N THR A 195 15.87 24.55 -4.66
CA THR A 195 16.07 23.49 -3.66
C THR A 195 15.97 22.12 -4.31
N VAL A 196 16.85 21.20 -3.91
CA VAL A 196 16.78 19.79 -4.30
C VAL A 196 16.38 18.98 -3.08
N MET A 197 15.26 18.26 -3.16
CA MET A 197 14.79 17.48 -2.02
C MET A 197 15.68 16.24 -1.81
N PRO A 198 16.06 15.93 -0.56
CA PRO A 198 16.83 14.73 -0.26
C PRO A 198 15.97 13.47 -0.45
N SER A 199 16.60 12.39 -0.91
CA SER A 199 15.97 11.08 -1.07
C SER A 199 16.58 10.04 -0.14
N VAL A 200 15.93 8.88 -0.01
CA VAL A 200 16.42 7.74 0.76
C VAL A 200 16.42 6.51 -0.14
N ALA A 201 17.51 5.74 -0.09
CA ALA A 201 17.66 4.46 -0.78
C ALA A 201 18.11 3.39 0.20
N TYR A 202 17.75 2.14 -0.08
CA TYR A 202 18.12 0.98 0.72
C TYR A 202 18.90 0.01 -0.16
N GLY A 203 19.92 -0.62 0.40
CA GLY A 203 20.78 -1.55 -0.33
C GLY A 203 21.35 -2.63 0.56
N ARG A 204 22.06 -3.59 -0.03
CA ARG A 204 22.73 -4.63 0.73
C ARG A 204 24.18 -4.23 1.05
N LEU A 205 24.68 -4.68 2.18
CA LEU A 205 26.09 -4.60 2.49
C LEU A 205 26.91 -5.30 1.40
N ASN A 206 28.02 -4.67 1.04
CA ASN A 206 28.94 -5.03 -0.04
C ASN A 206 28.34 -4.94 -1.45
N THR A 207 27.15 -4.35 -1.63
CA THR A 207 26.63 -3.99 -2.95
C THR A 207 27.55 -2.97 -3.61
N ALA A 208 28.01 -3.27 -4.83
CA ALA A 208 28.79 -2.30 -5.59
C ALA A 208 27.91 -1.08 -5.91
N PHE A 209 28.53 0.10 -6.02
CA PHE A 209 27.78 1.34 -6.25
C PHE A 209 26.85 1.26 -7.47
N ASP A 210 27.32 0.65 -8.57
CA ASP A 210 26.55 0.51 -9.81
C ASP A 210 25.37 -0.47 -9.69
N ASP A 211 25.35 -1.30 -8.64
CA ASP A 211 24.28 -2.25 -8.33
C ASP A 211 23.28 -1.68 -7.31
N LEU A 212 23.45 -0.43 -6.86
CA LEU A 212 22.49 0.24 -5.99
C LEU A 212 21.29 0.72 -6.80
N GLU A 213 20.09 0.41 -6.30
CA GLU A 213 18.82 0.94 -6.82
C GLU A 213 18.62 2.40 -6.36
N LEU A 214 19.46 3.30 -6.86
CA LEU A 214 19.35 4.74 -6.57
C LEU A 214 18.22 5.37 -7.40
N PRO A 215 17.52 6.39 -6.87
CA PRO A 215 16.49 7.11 -7.61
C PRO A 215 17.08 7.75 -8.89
N VAL A 216 16.53 7.42 -10.06
CA VAL A 216 17.05 7.95 -11.34
C VAL A 216 16.84 9.46 -11.51
N CYS A 217 15.95 10.05 -10.72
CA CYS A 217 15.67 11.49 -10.73
C CYS A 217 15.59 12.07 -9.30
N ALA A 218 15.98 13.34 -9.14
CA ALA A 218 15.74 14.13 -7.93
C ALA A 218 14.57 15.09 -8.14
N VAL A 219 13.85 15.33 -7.05
CA VAL A 219 12.78 16.33 -7.00
C VAL A 219 13.40 17.70 -6.73
N VAL A 220 13.12 18.66 -7.60
CA VAL A 220 13.72 19.98 -7.61
C VAL A 220 12.61 21.03 -7.56
N ALA A 221 12.66 21.90 -6.57
CA ALA A 221 11.85 23.11 -6.51
C ALA A 221 12.57 24.25 -7.25
N LEU A 222 11.83 24.95 -8.10
CA LEU A 222 12.32 26.05 -8.93
C LEU A 222 11.84 27.41 -8.39
N SER A 223 12.50 28.48 -8.82
CA SER A 223 12.21 29.86 -8.38
C SER A 223 10.83 30.39 -8.78
N ASP A 224 10.16 29.75 -9.74
CA ASP A 224 8.79 30.04 -10.12
C ASP A 224 7.74 29.30 -9.26
N GLY A 225 8.19 28.55 -8.24
CA GLY A 225 7.36 27.77 -7.34
C GLY A 225 6.95 26.41 -7.89
N THR A 226 7.39 26.04 -9.10
CA THR A 226 7.15 24.70 -9.65
C THR A 226 8.05 23.65 -9.01
N THR A 227 7.64 22.40 -9.09
CA THR A 227 8.43 21.25 -8.65
C THR A 227 8.54 20.25 -9.79
N LEU A 228 9.75 20.00 -10.27
CA LEU A 228 10.03 19.09 -11.38
C LEU A 228 10.97 17.96 -10.93
N ARG A 229 11.05 16.92 -11.74
CA ARG A 229 12.02 15.83 -11.57
C ARG A 229 13.08 15.93 -12.65
N PHE A 230 14.33 16.00 -12.24
CA PHE A 230 15.46 15.99 -13.16
C PHE A 230 16.25 14.69 -13.01
N PRO A 231 16.73 14.10 -14.11
CA PRO A 231 17.64 12.97 -14.04
C PRO A 231 18.85 13.33 -13.19
N VAL A 232 19.35 12.35 -12.44
CA VAL A 232 20.50 12.51 -11.56
C VAL A 232 21.56 11.49 -11.90
N GLU A 233 22.76 11.98 -12.17
CA GLU A 233 23.95 11.16 -12.19
C GLU A 233 24.56 11.11 -10.79
N TRP A 234 24.37 9.99 -10.09
CA TRP A 234 24.90 9.80 -8.74
C TRP A 234 26.41 9.58 -8.74
N SER A 235 27.09 10.14 -7.74
CA SER A 235 28.53 9.93 -7.54
C SER A 235 28.81 8.81 -6.55
N ALA A 236 29.66 7.87 -6.94
CA ALA A 236 30.22 6.85 -6.04
C ALA A 236 31.18 7.43 -4.98
N LYS A 237 31.49 8.72 -5.04
CA LYS A 237 32.48 9.35 -4.17
C LYS A 237 32.00 9.35 -2.72
N GLY A 238 32.74 8.66 -1.86
CA GLY A 238 32.42 8.56 -0.44
C GLY A 238 31.47 7.41 -0.08
N TYR A 239 31.03 6.64 -1.07
CA TYR A 239 30.31 5.41 -0.84
C TYR A 239 31.23 4.32 -0.30
N ASP A 240 30.86 3.74 0.84
CA ASP A 240 31.49 2.58 1.44
C ASP A 240 30.49 1.43 1.48
N ALA A 241 30.65 0.48 0.56
CA ALA A 241 29.78 -0.69 0.47
C ALA A 241 29.76 -1.52 1.78
N ALA A 242 30.77 -1.41 2.65
CA ALA A 242 30.84 -2.16 3.90
C ALA A 242 30.29 -1.40 5.12
N SER A 243 29.87 -0.14 4.98
CA SER A 243 29.43 0.67 6.12
C SER A 243 27.94 0.45 6.44
N THR A 244 27.66 0.09 7.69
CA THR A 244 26.33 -0.05 8.29
C THR A 244 25.72 1.28 8.74
N GLU A 245 26.52 2.34 8.84
CA GLU A 245 26.02 3.69 9.15
C GLU A 245 25.40 4.31 7.89
N PRO A 246 24.29 5.07 8.00
CA PRO A 246 23.71 5.80 6.88
C PRO A 246 24.72 6.70 6.17
N GLN A 247 24.73 6.66 4.84
CA GLN A 247 25.71 7.38 4.03
C GLN A 247 25.00 8.31 3.06
N THR A 248 25.38 9.59 3.06
CA THR A 248 24.84 10.55 2.10
C THR A 248 25.72 10.58 0.86
N LEU A 249 25.13 10.24 -0.29
CA LEU A 249 25.76 10.36 -1.60
C LEU A 249 25.21 11.60 -2.30
N THR A 250 26.04 12.23 -3.13
CA THR A 250 25.67 13.41 -3.91
C THR A 250 25.54 13.05 -5.38
N GLY A 251 24.58 13.65 -6.07
CA GLY A 251 24.36 13.48 -7.49
C GLY A 251 24.33 14.80 -8.24
N THR A 252 24.70 14.76 -9.52
CA THR A 252 24.65 15.90 -10.42
C THR A 252 23.31 15.89 -11.15
N LEU A 253 22.60 17.02 -11.14
CA LEU A 253 21.37 17.17 -11.89
C LEU A 253 21.69 17.29 -13.38
N ASP A 254 21.03 16.49 -14.21
CA ASP A 254 21.00 16.69 -15.65
C ASP A 254 19.86 17.65 -16.01
N LEU A 255 20.23 18.91 -16.25
CA LEU A 255 19.32 19.94 -16.75
C LEU A 255 19.42 20.09 -18.28
N SER A 256 20.17 19.20 -18.95
CA SER A 256 20.41 19.32 -20.38
C SER A 256 19.09 19.29 -21.15
N GLY A 257 18.99 20.19 -22.13
CA GLY A 257 17.75 20.35 -22.88
C GLY A 257 16.66 21.16 -22.17
N THR A 258 16.91 21.74 -20.99
CA THR A 258 16.03 22.73 -20.34
C THR A 258 16.61 24.14 -20.38
N ALA A 259 15.77 25.15 -20.13
CA ALA A 259 16.20 26.54 -19.97
C ALA A 259 16.52 26.92 -18.50
N ILE A 260 16.47 25.94 -17.59
CA ILE A 260 16.58 26.15 -16.15
C ILE A 260 18.05 26.27 -15.74
N LEU A 261 18.38 27.28 -14.94
CA LEU A 261 19.74 27.50 -14.46
C LEU A 261 19.95 26.87 -13.08
N ASN A 262 21.14 26.32 -12.84
CA ASN A 262 21.58 25.89 -11.52
C ASN A 262 22.72 26.81 -11.03
N GLU A 263 22.40 28.08 -10.83
CA GLU A 263 23.41 29.12 -10.54
C GLU A 263 24.18 28.85 -9.24
N GLU A 264 23.47 28.33 -8.23
CA GLU A 264 24.02 27.97 -6.93
C GLU A 264 24.75 26.60 -6.93
N ASN A 265 24.83 25.93 -8.09
CA ASN A 265 25.45 24.60 -8.26
C ASN A 265 24.93 23.57 -7.26
N LEU A 266 23.62 23.57 -7.01
CA LEU A 266 22.96 22.64 -6.10
C LEU A 266 23.06 21.21 -6.64
N THR A 267 23.36 20.29 -5.74
CA THR A 267 23.49 18.86 -6.04
C THR A 267 22.35 18.09 -5.39
N ALA A 268 21.90 17.02 -6.04
CA ALA A 268 21.01 16.07 -5.40
C ALA A 268 21.72 15.35 -4.24
N SER A 269 20.95 14.92 -3.25
CA SER A 269 21.46 14.09 -2.15
C SER A 269 20.54 12.89 -1.92
N VAL A 270 21.14 11.72 -1.71
CA VAL A 270 20.45 10.48 -1.34
C VAL A 270 21.12 9.91 -0.10
N THR A 271 20.31 9.51 0.89
CA THR A 271 20.79 8.75 2.05
C THR A 271 20.65 7.27 1.73
N VAL A 272 21.78 6.57 1.63
CA VAL A 272 21.85 5.13 1.41
C VAL A 272 21.98 4.42 2.75
N ASN A 273 21.03 3.53 3.02
CA ASN A 273 21.05 2.64 4.17
C ASN A 273 21.39 1.22 3.70
N LEU A 274 22.57 0.73 4.05
CA LEU A 274 22.99 -0.64 3.74
C LEU A 274 22.70 -1.54 4.93
N SER A 275 22.10 -2.70 4.66
CA SER A 275 21.94 -3.77 5.64
C SER A 275 22.44 -5.09 5.08
N ASP A 276 22.70 -6.07 5.93
CA ASP A 276 22.93 -7.43 5.44
C ASP A 276 21.72 -7.95 4.66
N GLU A 277 21.93 -8.97 3.83
CA GLU A 277 20.83 -9.73 3.24
C GLU A 277 19.83 -10.12 4.33
N PRO A 278 18.51 -9.93 4.11
CA PRO A 278 17.52 -10.49 5.01
C PRO A 278 17.72 -12.00 5.05
N THR A 279 18.36 -12.47 6.11
CA THR A 279 18.53 -13.90 6.35
C THR A 279 17.18 -14.47 6.70
N VAL A 280 16.89 -15.67 6.20
CA VAL A 280 15.75 -16.46 6.68
C VAL A 280 16.06 -16.82 8.13
N VAL A 281 15.27 -16.28 9.05
CA VAL A 281 15.36 -16.57 10.48
C VAL A 281 14.46 -17.72 10.87
N ASN A 282 13.39 -17.98 10.11
CA ASN A 282 12.48 -19.09 10.38
C ASN A 282 11.76 -19.60 9.12
N VAL A 283 11.35 -20.87 9.15
CA VAL A 283 10.44 -21.49 8.16
C VAL A 283 9.16 -21.85 8.89
N LEU A 284 8.11 -21.05 8.68
CA LEU A 284 6.81 -21.22 9.30
C LEU A 284 5.92 -22.10 8.42
N VAL A 285 5.52 -23.25 8.95
CA VAL A 285 4.61 -24.20 8.31
C VAL A 285 3.23 -24.03 8.95
N ASN A 286 2.19 -23.89 8.12
CA ASN A 286 0.81 -23.77 8.56
C ASN A 286 -0.05 -24.83 7.84
N PRO A 287 -0.70 -25.77 8.54
CA PRO A 287 -0.76 -25.92 9.99
C PRO A 287 0.59 -26.31 10.62
N THR A 288 0.75 -26.10 11.94
CA THR A 288 2.00 -26.41 12.66
C THR A 288 2.20 -27.89 12.96
N SER A 289 1.15 -28.70 12.84
CA SER A 289 1.17 -30.17 12.83
C SER A 289 -0.06 -30.73 12.10
N LEU A 290 0.00 -32.00 11.71
CA LEU A 290 -1.13 -32.76 11.16
C LEU A 290 -1.43 -33.97 12.04
N GLY A 291 -2.67 -34.14 12.46
CA GLY A 291 -3.13 -35.39 13.08
C GLY A 291 -3.68 -36.35 12.02
N VAL A 292 -3.21 -37.60 11.99
CA VAL A 292 -3.66 -38.62 11.04
C VAL A 292 -3.83 -39.99 11.70
N ASP A 293 -4.77 -40.79 11.19
CA ASP A 293 -4.94 -42.17 11.62
C ASP A 293 -3.75 -43.05 11.17
N TYR A 294 -3.40 -44.05 12.00
CA TYR A 294 -2.44 -45.09 11.67
C TYR A 294 -2.77 -45.75 10.32
N GLY A 295 -1.80 -45.77 9.40
CA GLY A 295 -1.95 -46.30 8.05
C GLY A 295 -2.32 -45.28 6.97
N THR A 296 -2.53 -43.99 7.30
CA THR A 296 -2.75 -42.92 6.32
C THR A 296 -1.57 -42.83 5.35
N SER A 297 -1.80 -42.88 4.04
CA SER A 297 -0.72 -42.77 3.04
C SER A 297 -0.24 -41.32 2.84
N PHE A 298 1.00 -41.13 2.36
CA PHE A 298 1.57 -39.81 2.08
C PHE A 298 0.67 -38.90 1.21
N GLU A 299 0.08 -39.45 0.14
CA GLU A 299 -0.82 -38.70 -0.77
C GLU A 299 -2.14 -38.23 -0.13
N MET A 300 -2.47 -38.74 1.06
CA MET A 300 -3.63 -38.34 1.84
C MET A 300 -3.26 -37.38 2.97
N LEU A 301 -1.98 -37.05 3.14
CA LEU A 301 -1.55 -35.98 4.02
C LEU A 301 -1.92 -34.65 3.36
N ASN A 302 -2.77 -33.87 4.01
CA ASN A 302 -3.16 -32.54 3.55
C ASN A 302 -2.02 -31.53 3.83
N LEU A 303 -0.85 -31.76 3.23
CA LEU A 303 0.34 -30.95 3.40
C LEU A 303 0.17 -29.60 2.69
N PRO A 304 0.64 -28.49 3.28
CA PRO A 304 0.51 -27.18 2.67
C PRO A 304 1.42 -27.07 1.45
N GLU A 305 0.93 -26.43 0.39
CA GLU A 305 1.69 -26.19 -0.85
C GLU A 305 2.75 -25.09 -0.68
N GLN A 306 2.57 -24.22 0.32
CA GLN A 306 3.46 -23.10 0.63
C GLN A 306 3.77 -23.01 2.12
N VAL A 307 4.95 -22.47 2.42
CA VAL A 307 5.40 -22.13 3.77
C VAL A 307 5.86 -20.68 3.79
N VAL A 308 5.90 -20.06 4.97
CA VAL A 308 6.35 -18.67 5.10
C VAL A 308 7.78 -18.64 5.64
N LEU A 309 8.69 -18.06 4.88
CA LEU A 309 10.03 -17.73 5.35
C LEU A 309 9.97 -16.41 6.10
N GLU A 310 10.22 -16.45 7.40
CA GLU A 310 10.41 -15.23 8.20
C GLU A 310 11.81 -14.71 7.96
N LEU A 311 11.92 -13.46 7.55
CA LEU A 311 13.19 -12.79 7.31
C LEU A 311 13.63 -12.02 8.56
N SER A 312 14.93 -11.82 8.72
CA SER A 312 15.52 -11.01 9.81
C SER A 312 15.04 -9.57 9.87
N THR A 313 14.38 -9.08 8.80
CA THR A 313 13.71 -7.79 8.73
C THR A 313 12.32 -7.77 9.37
N GLY A 314 11.78 -8.94 9.75
CA GLY A 314 10.41 -9.10 10.27
C GLY A 314 9.34 -9.31 9.19
N PHE A 315 9.71 -9.32 7.90
CA PHE A 315 8.81 -9.64 6.80
C PHE A 315 8.72 -11.15 6.55
N GLY A 316 7.54 -11.62 6.15
CA GLY A 316 7.32 -13.00 5.72
C GLY A 316 7.27 -13.12 4.20
N VAL A 317 7.94 -14.13 3.63
CA VAL A 317 7.86 -14.47 2.21
C VAL A 317 7.22 -15.84 2.05
N ALA A 318 6.11 -15.93 1.31
CA ALA A 318 5.51 -17.21 0.96
C ALA A 318 6.36 -17.90 -0.11
N CYS A 319 6.70 -19.16 0.10
CA CYS A 319 7.50 -19.96 -0.82
C CYS A 319 6.88 -21.34 -1.00
N ASP A 320 6.91 -21.85 -2.23
CA ASP A 320 6.49 -23.21 -2.54
C ASP A 320 7.39 -24.22 -1.81
N VAL A 321 6.77 -25.25 -1.24
CA VAL A 321 7.47 -26.35 -0.57
C VAL A 321 7.29 -27.63 -1.36
N THR A 322 8.38 -28.35 -1.58
CA THR A 322 8.33 -29.71 -2.14
C THR A 322 8.54 -30.71 -1.01
N TRP A 323 7.49 -31.45 -0.65
CA TRP A 323 7.54 -32.45 0.43
C TRP A 323 8.15 -33.78 -0.03
N ASP A 324 9.04 -34.35 0.78
CA ASP A 324 9.72 -35.62 0.52
C ASP A 324 8.94 -36.78 1.14
N SER A 325 8.26 -37.55 0.28
CA SER A 325 7.48 -38.73 0.68
C SER A 325 8.29 -39.84 1.35
N THR A 326 9.61 -39.87 1.15
CA THR A 326 10.47 -40.87 1.78
C THR A 326 10.68 -40.62 3.27
N THR A 327 10.33 -39.44 3.77
CA THR A 327 10.42 -39.06 5.19
C THR A 327 9.20 -39.45 6.01
N TYR A 328 8.23 -40.11 5.38
CA TYR A 328 6.98 -40.55 6.00
C TYR A 328 6.77 -42.06 5.83
N ASN A 329 6.54 -42.75 6.95
CA ASN A 329 6.16 -44.16 6.98
C ASN A 329 4.75 -44.32 7.56
N PRO A 330 3.74 -44.69 6.76
CA PRO A 330 2.35 -44.80 7.23
C PRO A 330 2.15 -45.83 8.36
N ASN A 331 3.12 -46.72 8.60
CA ASN A 331 3.06 -47.76 9.64
C ASN A 331 3.92 -47.42 10.88
N ALA A 332 4.42 -46.19 11.02
CA ALA A 332 5.11 -45.79 12.24
C ALA A 332 4.10 -45.39 13.32
N GLU A 333 4.43 -45.72 14.57
CA GLU A 333 3.54 -45.55 15.73
C GLU A 333 3.76 -44.24 16.48
N ASP A 334 4.86 -43.55 16.18
CA ASP A 334 5.27 -42.28 16.79
C ASP A 334 5.02 -41.09 15.84
N THR A 335 5.00 -39.86 16.37
CA THR A 335 5.03 -38.62 15.59
C THR A 335 6.15 -38.65 14.56
N GLN A 336 5.79 -38.42 13.31
CA GLN A 336 6.73 -38.36 12.19
C GLN A 336 6.98 -36.93 11.78
N TYR A 337 8.14 -36.69 11.16
CA TYR A 337 8.53 -35.36 10.71
C TYR A 337 8.73 -35.42 9.21
N VAL A 338 7.67 -35.08 8.48
CA VAL A 338 7.69 -35.01 7.03
C VAL A 338 8.52 -33.79 6.66
N ARG A 339 9.59 -33.99 5.90
CA ARG A 339 10.52 -32.92 5.51
C ARG A 339 10.22 -32.48 4.10
N GLY A 340 10.32 -31.18 3.87
CA GLY A 340 10.18 -30.57 2.57
C GLY A 340 11.33 -29.62 2.31
N SER A 341 11.63 -29.41 1.03
CA SER A 341 12.63 -28.44 0.59
C SER A 341 11.95 -27.18 0.07
N VAL A 342 12.45 -26.03 0.52
CA VAL A 342 12.04 -24.70 0.08
C VAL A 342 13.25 -24.06 -0.58
N LEU A 343 13.10 -23.50 -1.78
CA LEU A 343 14.18 -22.80 -2.46
C LEU A 343 13.95 -21.29 -2.34
N TYR A 344 14.91 -20.58 -1.74
CA TYR A 344 14.86 -19.12 -1.64
C TYR A 344 16.26 -18.54 -1.85
N ASN A 345 16.39 -17.58 -2.77
CA ASN A 345 17.66 -16.97 -3.17
C ASN A 345 18.78 -17.98 -3.49
N GLY A 346 18.44 -19.10 -4.13
CA GLY A 346 19.39 -20.16 -4.48
C GLY A 346 19.87 -21.02 -3.30
N GLN A 347 19.39 -20.77 -2.08
CA GLN A 347 19.61 -21.63 -0.91
C GLN A 347 18.39 -22.50 -0.64
N THR A 348 18.65 -23.72 -0.20
CA THR A 348 17.60 -24.66 0.22
C THR A 348 17.39 -24.58 1.72
N TYR A 349 16.16 -24.29 2.11
CA TYR A 349 15.70 -24.32 3.49
C TYR A 349 14.82 -25.56 3.71
N GLU A 350 14.87 -26.09 4.93
CA GLU A 350 14.08 -27.25 5.30
C GLU A 350 12.77 -26.80 5.94
N ALA A 351 11.66 -27.23 5.36
CA ALA A 351 10.35 -27.22 6.01
C ALA A 351 10.16 -28.56 6.72
N VAL A 352 9.57 -28.55 7.91
CA VAL A 352 9.26 -29.77 8.66
C VAL A 352 7.81 -29.71 9.10
N MET A 353 7.02 -30.67 8.65
CA MET A 353 5.65 -30.90 9.12
C MET A 353 5.63 -32.06 10.12
N PRO A 354 5.36 -31.81 11.41
CA PRO A 354 5.03 -32.86 12.36
C PRO A 354 3.71 -33.53 11.97
N VAL A 355 3.70 -34.86 11.92
CA VAL A 355 2.52 -35.68 11.65
C VAL A 355 2.34 -36.64 12.82
N ASP A 356 1.34 -36.36 13.65
CA ASP A 356 0.98 -37.16 14.82
C ASP A 356 0.10 -38.34 14.37
N VAL A 357 0.55 -39.56 14.66
CA VAL A 357 -0.14 -40.79 14.26
C VAL A 357 -0.96 -41.33 15.42
N GLU A 358 -2.27 -41.41 15.24
CA GLU A 358 -3.18 -41.96 16.26
C GLU A 358 -3.60 -43.41 15.93
N GLY A 359 -3.74 -44.25 16.97
CA GLY A 359 -4.35 -45.59 16.83
C GLY A 359 -3.41 -46.75 16.50
N ALA A 360 -2.10 -46.63 16.75
CA ALA A 360 -1.12 -47.69 16.54
C ALA A 360 -1.25 -48.92 17.48
N PRO A 361 -0.93 -50.15 17.04
CA PRO A 361 -1.04 -51.37 17.85
C PRO A 361 0.16 -51.61 18.80
N VAL A 362 -0.05 -51.57 20.12
CA VAL A 362 1.01 -51.71 21.15
C VAL A 362 1.49 -53.17 21.35
N ASP A 363 2.81 -53.44 21.26
CA ASP A 363 3.47 -54.74 21.60
C ASP A 363 4.26 -54.66 22.95
N PRO A 364 4.19 -55.63 23.90
CA PRO A 364 4.53 -55.40 25.30
C PRO A 364 5.99 -55.63 25.79
N GLU A 365 6.99 -56.00 24.98
CA GLU A 365 8.31 -56.40 25.54
C GLU A 365 9.57 -55.95 24.75
N GLY A 366 10.36 -54.97 25.25
CA GLY A 366 11.76 -54.73 24.81
C GLY A 366 12.46 -53.47 25.41
N PRO A 367 13.80 -53.42 25.63
CA PRO A 367 14.43 -52.57 26.66
C PRO A 367 15.28 -51.33 26.22
N THR A 368 15.12 -50.27 27.04
CA THR A 368 15.95 -49.08 27.39
C THR A 368 16.78 -48.33 26.35
N VAL A 369 16.12 -47.34 25.72
CA VAL A 369 16.69 -46.14 25.08
C VAL A 369 17.09 -45.12 26.15
N SER A 370 18.14 -44.32 25.92
CA SER A 370 18.45 -43.11 26.72
C SER A 370 17.15 -42.35 26.96
N THR A 371 16.63 -42.39 28.19
CA THR A 371 15.28 -41.92 28.49
C THR A 371 15.24 -40.41 28.36
N ALA A 372 14.89 -39.93 27.17
CA ALA A 372 14.49 -38.58 26.93
C ALA A 372 13.07 -38.42 27.48
N TYR A 373 12.92 -37.53 28.43
CA TYR A 373 11.66 -37.27 29.09
C TYR A 373 10.88 -36.21 28.32
N VAL A 374 9.56 -36.35 28.29
CA VAL A 374 8.66 -35.45 27.56
C VAL A 374 8.55 -34.10 28.27
N ILE A 375 8.46 -33.05 27.48
CA ILE A 375 8.16 -31.69 27.89
C ILE A 375 6.80 -31.37 27.26
N THR A 376 5.76 -31.35 28.06
CA THR A 376 4.43 -30.91 27.64
C THR A 376 4.33 -29.42 27.91
N VAL A 377 3.95 -28.63 26.92
CA VAL A 377 3.59 -27.23 27.12
C VAL A 377 2.08 -27.17 27.00
N GLU A 378 1.41 -26.79 28.08
CA GLU A 378 -0.04 -26.62 28.08
C GLU A 378 -0.39 -25.35 27.30
N ASP A 379 -1.50 -25.40 26.59
CA ASP A 379 -2.06 -24.22 25.96
C ASP A 379 -2.42 -23.18 27.02
N SER A 380 -2.17 -21.93 26.68
CA SER A 380 -2.40 -20.79 27.54
C SER A 380 -3.24 -19.75 26.80
N ASP A 381 -4.22 -19.19 27.49
CA ASP A 381 -4.99 -18.07 26.94
C ASP A 381 -4.15 -16.78 27.00
N ASN A 382 -4.23 -15.96 25.95
CA ASN A 382 -3.64 -14.60 25.86
C ASN A 382 -2.10 -14.54 25.84
N GLY A 383 -1.48 -15.60 25.32
CA GLY A 383 -0.06 -15.63 25.03
C GLY A 383 0.39 -17.03 24.66
N THR A 384 1.61 -17.13 24.17
CA THR A 384 2.19 -18.39 23.71
C THR A 384 3.47 -18.70 24.48
N VAL A 385 3.67 -19.97 24.78
CA VAL A 385 4.93 -20.51 25.30
C VAL A 385 5.43 -21.57 24.33
N THR A 386 6.70 -21.46 23.95
CA THR A 386 7.35 -22.46 23.10
C THR A 386 8.56 -23.01 23.83
N SER A 387 8.72 -24.32 23.78
CA SER A 387 9.94 -24.97 24.27
C SER A 387 10.91 -25.18 23.12
N SER A 388 12.19 -24.94 23.36
CA SER A 388 13.30 -25.27 22.45
C SER A 388 13.35 -26.75 22.06
N ARG A 389 12.62 -27.63 22.75
CA ARG A 389 12.48 -29.07 22.46
C ARG A 389 11.29 -29.69 23.19
N THR A 390 10.71 -30.75 22.62
CA THR A 390 9.60 -31.52 23.23
C THR A 390 10.09 -32.70 24.07
N ARG A 391 11.37 -33.08 23.98
CA ARG A 391 11.99 -34.12 24.83
C ARG A 391 13.44 -33.80 25.19
N ALA A 392 13.89 -34.19 26.38
CA ALA A 392 15.28 -33.98 26.82
C ALA A 392 15.79 -35.05 27.80
N PRO A 393 17.08 -35.44 27.74
CA PRO A 393 17.70 -36.27 28.77
C PRO A 393 17.94 -35.47 30.06
N LYS A 394 17.98 -36.17 31.20
CA LYS A 394 18.25 -35.57 32.51
C LYS A 394 19.51 -34.68 32.48
N GLY A 395 19.40 -33.47 33.05
CA GLY A 395 20.49 -32.52 33.24
C GLY A 395 20.75 -31.60 32.05
N LEU A 396 20.09 -31.81 30.91
CA LEU A 396 20.18 -30.91 29.78
C LEU A 396 19.37 -29.63 30.04
N THR A 397 19.93 -28.47 29.65
CA THR A 397 19.25 -27.18 29.76
C THR A 397 18.23 -27.00 28.64
N VAL A 398 16.98 -26.77 29.00
CA VAL A 398 15.87 -26.44 28.10
C VAL A 398 15.58 -24.95 28.20
N THR A 399 15.36 -24.31 27.05
CA THR A 399 14.91 -22.91 26.95
C THR A 399 13.44 -22.86 26.61
N LEU A 400 12.68 -22.01 27.30
CA LEU A 400 11.31 -21.63 27.01
C LEU A 400 11.30 -20.19 26.49
N THR A 401 10.54 -19.93 25.44
CA THR A 401 10.28 -18.59 24.90
C THR A 401 8.81 -18.26 25.12
N VAL A 402 8.55 -17.18 25.82
CA VAL A 402 7.22 -16.68 26.18
C VAL A 402 6.94 -15.44 25.35
N LYS A 403 5.81 -15.42 24.66
CA LYS A 403 5.30 -14.26 23.91
C LYS A 403 3.86 -13.99 24.35
N PRO A 404 3.62 -13.01 25.24
CA PRO A 404 2.27 -12.55 25.54
C PRO A 404 1.56 -12.03 24.29
N ASP A 405 0.23 -12.18 24.24
CA ASP A 405 -0.59 -11.54 23.21
C ASP A 405 -0.71 -10.04 23.50
N GLU A 406 -1.15 -9.28 22.48
CA GLU A 406 -1.31 -7.83 22.58
C GLU A 406 -2.23 -7.44 23.75
N GLY A 407 -1.75 -6.56 24.63
CA GLY A 407 -2.47 -6.12 25.83
C GLY A 407 -2.37 -7.07 27.02
N TYR A 408 -1.50 -8.08 26.97
CA TYR A 408 -1.24 -9.01 28.07
C TYR A 408 0.25 -9.07 28.41
N LYS A 409 0.54 -9.47 29.65
CA LYS A 409 1.89 -9.79 30.13
C LYS A 409 1.88 -11.15 30.80
N LEU A 410 3.05 -11.76 30.86
CA LEU A 410 3.23 -13.00 31.61
C LEU A 410 2.92 -12.74 33.10
N ASP A 411 1.96 -13.50 33.65
CA ASP A 411 1.63 -13.49 35.07
C ASP A 411 2.45 -14.56 35.79
N THR A 412 2.28 -15.82 35.38
CA THR A 412 3.01 -16.95 35.93
C THR A 412 3.58 -17.84 34.84
N LEU A 413 4.76 -18.41 35.11
CA LEU A 413 5.37 -19.47 34.32
C LEU A 413 5.88 -20.53 35.28
N THR A 414 5.34 -21.75 35.19
CA THR A 414 5.72 -22.88 36.02
C THR A 414 6.16 -24.05 35.17
N VAL A 415 7.09 -24.84 35.70
CA VAL A 415 7.50 -26.12 35.12
C VAL A 415 7.46 -27.15 36.23
N THR A 416 6.61 -28.16 36.11
CA THR A 416 6.40 -29.18 37.15
C THR A 416 6.93 -30.54 36.71
N ASP A 417 7.54 -31.30 37.62
CA ASP A 417 7.91 -32.70 37.37
C ASP A 417 6.71 -33.64 37.48
N LYS A 418 6.89 -34.92 37.12
CA LYS A 418 5.84 -35.96 37.25
C LYS A 418 5.22 -36.13 38.65
N ASN A 419 5.83 -35.59 39.70
CA ASN A 419 5.34 -35.64 41.07
C ASN A 419 4.68 -34.32 41.50
N GLY A 420 4.56 -33.35 40.59
CA GLY A 420 4.04 -32.02 40.85
C GLY A 420 5.04 -31.07 41.50
N ASN A 421 6.34 -31.40 41.55
CA ASN A 421 7.34 -30.48 42.11
C ASN A 421 7.73 -29.43 41.07
N GLU A 422 7.70 -28.16 41.45
CA GLU A 422 8.16 -27.07 40.59
C GLU A 422 9.68 -27.08 40.41
N LEU A 423 10.12 -26.90 39.16
CA LEU A 423 11.51 -26.73 38.80
C LEU A 423 11.89 -25.25 38.85
N LYS A 424 13.12 -25.00 39.31
CA LYS A 424 13.68 -23.64 39.32
C LYS A 424 13.95 -23.16 37.89
N LEU A 425 13.28 -22.07 37.52
CA LEU A 425 13.55 -21.34 36.28
C LEU A 425 14.65 -20.29 36.48
N THR A 426 15.40 -20.04 35.41
CA THR A 426 16.36 -18.94 35.32
C THR A 426 15.94 -18.02 34.17
N ASP A 427 15.54 -16.80 34.49
CA ASP A 427 15.25 -15.73 33.54
C ASP A 427 16.52 -15.28 32.81
N LYS A 428 16.42 -15.13 31.48
CA LYS A 428 17.48 -14.69 30.58
C LYS A 428 17.16 -13.35 29.90
N GLY A 429 16.03 -12.71 30.22
CA GLY A 429 15.52 -11.52 29.57
C GLY A 429 14.85 -11.81 28.23
N ASN A 430 14.17 -10.79 27.67
CA ASN A 430 13.50 -10.85 26.37
C ASN A 430 12.56 -12.07 26.20
N GLY A 431 11.77 -12.38 27.24
CA GLY A 431 10.81 -13.48 27.23
C GLY A 431 11.43 -14.89 27.29
N LYS A 432 12.72 -15.04 27.59
CA LYS A 432 13.41 -16.34 27.62
C LYS A 432 13.67 -16.83 29.04
N TYR A 433 13.28 -18.07 29.31
CA TYR A 433 13.48 -18.76 30.59
C TYR A 433 14.20 -20.09 30.37
N THR A 434 14.98 -20.55 31.35
CA THR A 434 15.73 -21.81 31.24
C THR A 434 15.59 -22.69 32.47
N PHE A 435 15.58 -24.01 32.27
CA PHE A 435 15.61 -25.01 33.35
C PHE A 435 16.44 -26.24 32.98
N ALA A 436 16.89 -27.00 33.98
CA ALA A 436 17.60 -28.27 33.77
C ALA A 436 16.61 -29.44 33.84
N MET A 437 16.60 -30.30 32.83
CA MET A 437 15.63 -31.39 32.74
C MET A 437 15.78 -32.39 33.91
N PRO A 438 14.70 -32.78 34.59
CA PRO A 438 14.76 -33.78 35.65
C PRO A 438 14.80 -35.20 35.06
N ALA A 439 14.85 -36.21 35.94
CA ALA A 439 14.77 -37.62 35.54
C ALA A 439 13.32 -38.09 35.31
N SER A 440 12.48 -37.22 34.73
CA SER A 440 11.05 -37.43 34.54
C SER A 440 10.49 -36.46 33.51
N ALA A 441 9.30 -36.75 32.99
CA ALA A 441 8.54 -35.78 32.19
C ALA A 441 8.26 -34.52 33.01
N VAL A 442 8.07 -33.41 32.29
CA VAL A 442 7.68 -32.12 32.86
C VAL A 442 6.51 -31.51 32.11
N THR A 443 5.70 -30.74 32.81
CA THR A 443 4.62 -29.93 32.25
C THR A 443 4.97 -28.46 32.45
N VAL A 444 4.85 -27.66 31.39
CA VAL A 444 5.04 -26.21 31.38
C VAL A 444 3.67 -25.58 31.31
N GLU A 445 3.35 -24.76 32.30
CA GLU A 445 2.11 -23.98 32.33
C GLU A 445 2.48 -22.51 32.39
N ALA A 446 1.75 -21.68 31.64
CA ALA A 446 1.83 -20.25 31.75
C ALA A 446 0.44 -19.65 31.87
N SER A 447 0.36 -18.58 32.64
CA SER A 447 -0.81 -17.72 32.64
C SER A 447 -0.40 -16.31 32.28
N PHE A 448 -1.28 -15.65 31.54
CA PHE A 448 -1.11 -14.27 31.13
C PHE A 448 -2.19 -13.45 31.82
N THR A 449 -1.79 -12.32 32.36
CA THR A 449 -2.71 -11.33 32.91
C THR A 449 -2.72 -10.13 32.00
N LYS A 450 -3.84 -9.41 31.99
CA LYS A 450 -3.96 -8.18 31.22
C LYS A 450 -2.83 -7.24 31.64
N ASP A 451 -2.15 -6.66 30.65
CA ASP A 451 -1.09 -5.73 30.93
C ASP A 451 -1.69 -4.39 31.36
N ASP A 452 -2.09 -4.31 32.62
CA ASP A 452 -2.57 -3.09 33.26
C ASP A 452 -1.40 -2.16 33.64
N THR A 453 -0.22 -2.31 33.04
CA THR A 453 0.87 -1.34 33.20
C THR A 453 0.45 -0.08 32.44
N PRO A 454 0.12 1.03 33.13
CA PRO A 454 -0.32 2.22 32.43
C PRO A 454 0.89 2.81 31.72
N VAL A 455 0.95 2.69 30.39
CA VAL A 455 1.50 3.79 29.61
C VAL A 455 0.37 4.81 29.59
N GLU A 456 0.40 5.77 30.52
CA GLU A 456 -0.60 6.82 30.62
C GLU A 456 -0.48 7.82 29.45
N THR A 457 -0.75 7.34 28.23
CA THR A 457 -1.20 8.19 27.13
C THR A 457 -2.73 8.26 27.10
N GLY A 458 -3.42 7.26 27.67
CA GLY A 458 -4.87 7.12 27.57
C GLY A 458 -5.36 6.81 26.15
N LEU A 459 -4.46 6.36 25.25
CA LEU A 459 -4.74 6.00 23.87
C LEU A 459 -4.22 4.57 23.59
N PRO A 460 -4.93 3.73 22.83
CA PRO A 460 -4.47 2.38 22.48
C PRO A 460 -3.50 2.36 21.29
N PHE A 461 -3.19 3.51 20.69
CA PHE A 461 -2.50 3.61 19.41
C PHE A 461 -0.97 3.64 19.57
N THR A 462 -0.28 2.76 18.86
CA THR A 462 1.20 2.62 18.88
C THR A 462 1.92 3.60 17.97
N ASP A 463 1.20 4.16 17.00
CA ASP A 463 1.65 5.15 16.01
C ASP A 463 1.31 6.61 16.41
N VAL A 464 1.01 6.82 17.70
CA VAL A 464 0.70 8.12 18.29
C VAL A 464 1.49 8.27 19.59
N LYS A 465 2.49 9.15 19.60
CA LYS A 465 3.40 9.40 20.73
C LYS A 465 3.01 10.69 21.44
N THR A 466 3.28 10.76 22.75
CA THR A 466 2.94 11.93 23.60
C THR A 466 3.59 13.24 23.16
N ASP A 467 4.67 13.17 22.38
CA ASP A 467 5.40 14.32 21.82
C ASP A 467 5.01 14.65 20.37
N ASP A 468 4.09 13.90 19.76
CA ASP A 468 3.52 14.26 18.46
C ASP A 468 2.65 15.52 18.58
N TRP A 469 2.74 16.42 17.61
CA TRP A 469 1.95 17.67 17.60
C TRP A 469 0.43 17.44 17.63
N PHE A 470 -0.01 16.28 17.13
CA PHE A 470 -1.41 15.87 17.08
C PHE A 470 -1.85 15.00 18.27
N PHE A 471 -0.97 14.72 19.24
CA PHE A 471 -1.28 13.79 20.35
C PHE A 471 -2.57 14.17 21.09
N GLU A 472 -2.67 15.42 21.53
CA GLU A 472 -3.85 15.93 22.26
C GLU A 472 -5.12 15.89 21.40
N ALA A 473 -4.97 16.18 20.10
CA ALA A 473 -6.09 16.13 19.15
C ALA A 473 -6.62 14.71 18.98
N VAL A 474 -5.72 13.73 18.77
CA VAL A 474 -6.08 12.32 18.66
C VAL A 474 -6.72 11.82 19.95
N LYS A 475 -6.15 12.19 21.10
CA LYS A 475 -6.71 11.88 22.41
C LYS A 475 -8.12 12.43 22.57
N TYR A 476 -8.33 13.69 22.21
CA TYR A 476 -9.64 14.32 22.29
C TYR A 476 -10.69 13.60 21.44
N VAL A 477 -10.41 13.33 20.16
CA VAL A 477 -11.39 12.69 19.28
C VAL A 477 -11.64 11.23 19.65
N TYR A 478 -10.66 10.54 20.23
CA TYR A 478 -10.81 9.18 20.74
C TYR A 478 -11.66 9.14 22.02
N ASP A 479 -11.32 9.95 23.02
CA ASP A 479 -12.03 9.99 24.31
C ASP A 479 -13.51 10.40 24.13
N ASN A 480 -13.78 11.28 23.15
CA ASN A 480 -15.13 11.71 22.80
C ASN A 480 -15.83 10.79 21.77
N LYS A 481 -15.20 9.66 21.39
CA LYS A 481 -15.72 8.67 20.44
C LYS A 481 -16.11 9.26 19.08
N LEU A 482 -15.40 10.29 18.66
CA LEU A 482 -15.58 10.95 17.37
C LEU A 482 -14.84 10.18 16.28
N MET A 483 -13.62 9.73 16.56
CA MET A 483 -12.79 8.95 15.66
C MET A 483 -12.28 7.68 16.34
N ASP A 484 -12.32 6.56 15.61
CA ASP A 484 -11.69 5.29 16.01
C ASP A 484 -10.35 5.11 15.26
N GLY A 485 -9.53 4.16 15.70
CA GLY A 485 -8.34 3.72 14.95
C GLY A 485 -8.70 2.98 13.66
N THR A 486 -7.73 2.86 12.76
CA THR A 486 -7.82 1.97 11.60
C THR A 486 -7.61 0.50 11.98
N SER A 487 -7.06 0.25 13.17
CA SER A 487 -7.02 -1.04 13.85
C SER A 487 -7.21 -0.82 15.37
N THR A 488 -7.13 -1.88 16.16
CA THR A 488 -7.14 -1.82 17.63
C THR A 488 -5.99 -0.99 18.21
N THR A 489 -4.85 -0.92 17.50
CA THR A 489 -3.62 -0.29 17.99
C THR A 489 -2.95 0.66 16.99
N THR A 490 -3.66 1.06 15.93
CA THR A 490 -3.18 2.00 14.92
C THR A 490 -4.22 3.08 14.64
N PHE A 491 -3.81 4.36 14.73
CA PHE A 491 -4.66 5.50 14.38
C PHE A 491 -4.52 5.91 12.91
N ALA A 492 -3.37 5.68 12.29
CA ALA A 492 -2.96 6.11 10.95
C ALA A 492 -3.02 7.64 10.76
N PRO A 493 -2.25 8.44 11.53
CA PRO A 493 -2.36 9.90 11.54
C PRO A 493 -2.13 10.57 10.18
N LEU A 494 -1.29 9.99 9.30
CA LEU A 494 -0.93 10.54 8.00
C LEU A 494 -1.84 10.08 6.84
N MET A 495 -2.79 9.18 7.09
CA MET A 495 -3.75 8.74 6.07
C MET A 495 -4.74 9.87 5.76
N THR A 496 -5.06 10.07 4.48
CA THR A 496 -6.05 11.06 4.03
C THR A 496 -7.47 10.65 4.41
N THR A 497 -8.32 11.62 4.75
CA THR A 497 -9.72 11.34 5.10
C THR A 497 -10.67 11.48 3.91
N ASN A 498 -11.68 10.61 3.86
CA ASN A 498 -12.73 10.67 2.87
C ASN A 498 -14.01 11.37 3.38
N ARG A 499 -14.95 11.62 2.46
CA ARG A 499 -16.21 12.33 2.74
C ARG A 499 -17.07 11.63 3.78
N ALA A 500 -17.15 10.30 3.72
CA ALA A 500 -17.87 9.47 4.68
C ALA A 500 -17.31 9.60 6.11
N MET A 501 -15.99 9.66 6.25
CA MET A 501 -15.34 9.85 7.56
C MET A 501 -15.76 11.19 8.18
N ILE A 502 -15.71 12.30 7.44
CA ILE A 502 -16.05 13.63 7.97
C ILE A 502 -17.49 13.70 8.47
N VAL A 503 -18.46 13.19 7.69
CA VAL A 503 -19.87 13.21 8.13
C VAL A 503 -20.15 12.27 9.28
N THR A 504 -19.43 11.14 9.37
CA THR A 504 -19.56 10.22 10.49
C THR A 504 -19.04 10.82 11.78
N ILE A 505 -17.95 11.58 11.73
CA ILE A 505 -17.43 12.33 12.88
C ILE A 505 -18.48 13.34 13.38
N LEU A 506 -19.11 14.10 12.48
CA LEU A 506 -20.17 15.04 12.85
C LEU A 506 -21.43 14.36 13.39
N TRP A 507 -21.81 13.22 12.82
CA TRP A 507 -22.95 12.44 13.29
C TRP A 507 -22.70 11.88 14.70
N ARG A 508 -21.48 11.39 14.98
CA ARG A 508 -21.04 10.98 16.32
C ARG A 508 -21.00 12.14 17.30
N LEU A 509 -20.54 13.31 16.86
CA LEU A 509 -20.54 14.54 17.67
C LEU A 509 -21.97 14.93 18.10
N GLU A 510 -22.96 14.67 17.26
CA GLU A 510 -24.39 14.89 17.56
C GLU A 510 -25.04 13.76 18.38
N GLY A 511 -24.28 12.75 18.81
CA GLY A 511 -24.79 11.62 19.57
C GLY A 511 -25.52 10.58 18.71
N GLN A 512 -25.14 10.46 17.44
CA GLN A 512 -25.63 9.45 16.49
C GLN A 512 -27.16 9.45 16.34
N PRO A 513 -27.78 10.61 16.03
CA PRO A 513 -29.23 10.70 15.89
C PRO A 513 -29.75 9.75 14.81
N GLU A 514 -30.85 9.05 15.11
CA GLU A 514 -31.56 8.25 14.13
C GLU A 514 -32.10 9.14 13.00
N THR A 515 -32.15 8.59 11.79
CA THR A 515 -32.69 9.28 10.61
C THR A 515 -33.63 8.36 9.85
N ASP A 516 -34.88 8.80 9.69
CA ASP A 516 -35.85 8.14 8.81
C ASP A 516 -35.68 8.57 7.34
N ALA A 517 -34.78 9.52 7.08
CA ALA A 517 -34.51 9.99 5.72
C ALA A 517 -33.63 8.99 4.98
N THR A 518 -34.22 8.23 4.05
CA THR A 518 -33.46 7.51 3.02
C THR A 518 -33.29 8.44 1.83
N LEU A 519 -32.08 8.95 1.62
CA LEU A 519 -31.79 9.81 0.49
C LEU A 519 -31.44 8.99 -0.75
N SER A 520 -31.69 9.55 -1.93
CA SER A 520 -31.58 8.85 -3.22
C SER A 520 -30.14 8.73 -3.74
N PHE A 521 -29.14 8.74 -2.85
CA PHE A 521 -27.75 8.52 -3.26
C PHE A 521 -27.54 7.05 -3.61
N THR A 522 -27.20 6.77 -4.86
CA THR A 522 -27.05 5.40 -5.38
C THR A 522 -25.73 4.76 -4.98
N ASP A 523 -24.75 5.57 -4.59
CA ASP A 523 -23.40 5.18 -4.15
C ASP A 523 -23.26 5.13 -2.61
N VAL A 524 -24.36 5.31 -1.88
CA VAL A 524 -24.44 5.13 -0.43
C VAL A 524 -25.16 3.81 -0.17
N GLU A 525 -24.38 2.73 -0.11
CA GLU A 525 -24.90 1.39 0.18
C GLU A 525 -25.60 1.35 1.55
N SER A 526 -26.68 0.57 1.66
CA SER A 526 -27.43 0.42 2.89
C SER A 526 -26.69 -0.46 3.89
N GLY A 527 -26.67 -0.07 5.17
CA GLY A 527 -26.09 -0.88 6.25
C GLY A 527 -24.56 -0.81 6.34
N VAL A 528 -23.92 0.10 5.61
CA VAL A 528 -22.49 0.41 5.76
C VAL A 528 -22.32 1.42 6.89
N TRP A 529 -21.16 1.41 7.55
CA TRP A 529 -20.88 2.19 8.76
C TRP A 529 -21.15 3.71 8.65
N TYR A 530 -21.17 4.28 7.43
CA TYR A 530 -21.44 5.69 7.18
C TYR A 530 -22.87 5.99 6.71
N THR A 531 -23.69 4.97 6.37
CA THR A 531 -24.99 5.16 5.71
C THR A 531 -25.90 6.13 6.48
N ASP A 532 -26.05 5.89 7.78
CA ASP A 532 -26.92 6.71 8.62
C ASP A 532 -26.37 8.12 8.81
N ALA A 533 -25.05 8.25 8.95
CA ALA A 533 -24.38 9.54 9.06
C ALA A 533 -24.55 10.39 7.78
N VAL A 534 -24.40 9.80 6.60
CA VAL A 534 -24.60 10.47 5.31
C VAL A 534 -26.05 10.92 5.17
N ASN A 535 -27.00 10.01 5.41
CA ASN A 535 -28.43 10.30 5.33
C ASN A 535 -28.84 11.43 6.29
N TRP A 536 -28.37 11.37 7.53
CA TRP A 536 -28.61 12.40 8.52
C TRP A 536 -28.02 13.74 8.06
N ALA A 537 -26.72 13.77 7.73
CA ALA A 537 -26.03 15.01 7.42
C ALA A 537 -26.62 15.71 6.19
N ALA A 538 -26.95 14.95 5.15
CA ALA A 538 -27.59 15.51 3.96
C ALA A 538 -29.04 15.94 4.21
N SER A 539 -29.81 15.22 5.05
CA SER A 539 -31.18 15.64 5.43
C SER A 539 -31.22 16.96 6.20
N LYS A 540 -30.13 17.31 6.90
CA LYS A 540 -29.95 18.58 7.62
C LYS A 540 -29.31 19.68 6.77
N GLY A 541 -28.92 19.37 5.53
CA GLY A 541 -28.23 20.31 4.65
C GLY A 541 -26.77 20.59 5.02
N ILE A 542 -26.18 19.79 5.92
CA ILE A 542 -24.78 19.90 6.33
C ILE A 542 -23.85 19.55 5.16
N VAL A 543 -24.24 18.52 4.40
CA VAL A 543 -23.54 18.10 3.18
C VAL A 543 -24.48 18.06 1.99
N LYS A 544 -23.89 18.15 0.80
CA LYS A 544 -24.56 17.93 -0.48
C LYS A 544 -23.80 16.87 -1.25
N GLY A 545 -24.52 16.05 -2.01
CA GLY A 545 -23.90 15.20 -3.03
C GLY A 545 -23.33 16.04 -4.16
N TYR A 546 -22.47 15.44 -4.99
CA TYR A 546 -22.04 16.05 -6.25
C TYR A 546 -23.21 16.15 -7.25
N SER A 547 -24.21 15.30 -7.08
CA SER A 547 -25.51 15.39 -7.74
C SER A 547 -26.62 14.98 -6.77
N ASP A 548 -27.87 15.01 -7.26
CA ASP A 548 -29.03 14.53 -6.50
C ASP A 548 -28.95 13.02 -6.17
N THR A 549 -28.08 12.26 -6.86
CA THR A 549 -27.96 10.80 -6.71
C THR A 549 -26.55 10.31 -6.38
N VAL A 550 -25.55 11.19 -6.27
CA VAL A 550 -24.15 10.78 -6.00
C VAL A 550 -23.58 11.57 -4.82
N PHE A 551 -23.20 10.87 -3.75
CA PHE A 551 -22.58 11.47 -2.57
C PHE A 551 -21.04 11.43 -2.60
N ALA A 552 -20.48 10.41 -3.23
CA ALA A 552 -19.08 10.00 -3.27
C ALA A 552 -18.46 9.78 -1.88
N PRO A 553 -18.89 8.74 -1.12
CA PRO A 553 -18.44 8.55 0.27
C PRO A 553 -16.93 8.31 0.41
N ASN A 554 -16.29 7.68 -0.58
CA ASN A 554 -14.89 7.28 -0.53
C ASN A 554 -13.91 8.32 -1.09
N ASP A 555 -14.41 9.39 -1.72
CA ASP A 555 -13.56 10.46 -2.22
C ASP A 555 -12.87 11.19 -1.06
N THR A 556 -11.59 11.46 -1.23
CA THR A 556 -10.81 12.28 -0.30
C THR A 556 -11.39 13.69 -0.23
N VAL A 557 -11.42 14.25 0.98
CA VAL A 557 -11.95 15.61 1.22
C VAL A 557 -10.83 16.62 1.09
N THR A 558 -11.05 17.66 0.28
CA THR A 558 -10.16 18.83 0.26
C THR A 558 -10.40 19.72 1.49
N ARG A 559 -9.41 20.55 1.85
CA ARG A 559 -9.51 21.41 3.04
C ARG A 559 -10.61 22.46 2.90
N GLU A 560 -10.82 23.01 1.71
CA GLU A 560 -11.92 23.94 1.45
C GLU A 560 -13.30 23.27 1.48
N GLN A 561 -13.38 22.00 1.09
CA GLN A 561 -14.59 21.20 1.27
C GLN A 561 -14.85 20.92 2.76
N LEU A 562 -13.83 20.55 3.54
CA LEU A 562 -13.94 20.36 4.99
C LEU A 562 -14.43 21.62 5.69
N ALA A 563 -13.82 22.77 5.40
CA ALA A 563 -14.25 24.07 5.95
C ALA A 563 -15.72 24.35 5.61
N THR A 564 -16.13 24.09 4.37
CA THR A 564 -17.52 24.30 3.92
C THR A 564 -18.51 23.38 4.63
N ILE A 565 -18.14 22.12 4.90
CA ILE A 565 -18.98 21.18 5.65
C ILE A 565 -19.14 21.66 7.11
N LEU A 566 -18.05 22.06 7.75
CA LEU A 566 -18.07 22.57 9.12
C LEU A 566 -18.84 23.89 9.25
N TYR A 567 -18.73 24.78 8.25
CA TYR A 567 -19.50 26.03 8.19
C TYR A 567 -21.00 25.77 8.16
N ARG A 568 -21.46 24.88 7.26
CA ARG A 568 -22.89 24.50 7.18
C ARG A 568 -23.38 23.80 8.43
N TYR A 569 -22.53 22.98 9.05
CA TYR A 569 -22.86 22.38 10.33
C TYR A 569 -22.98 23.44 11.43
N ALA A 570 -22.08 24.42 11.49
CA ALA A 570 -22.18 25.54 12.42
C ALA A 570 -23.47 26.35 12.22
N GLU A 571 -23.88 26.62 10.96
CA GLU A 571 -25.17 27.24 10.66
C GLU A 571 -26.35 26.39 11.14
N TYR A 572 -26.33 25.08 10.89
CA TYR A 572 -27.34 24.15 11.38
C TYR A 572 -27.45 24.15 12.92
N LYS A 573 -26.33 24.30 13.62
CA LYS A 573 -26.28 24.38 15.09
C LYS A 573 -26.59 25.77 15.64
N GLU A 574 -26.80 26.76 14.77
CA GLU A 574 -26.96 28.17 15.11
C GLU A 574 -25.75 28.73 15.89
N TYR A 575 -24.54 28.25 15.56
CA TYR A 575 -23.29 28.81 16.11
C TYR A 575 -22.94 30.14 15.43
N ASP A 576 -22.09 30.93 16.09
CA ASP A 576 -21.59 32.18 15.52
C ASP A 576 -20.68 31.89 14.31
N VAL A 577 -21.14 32.32 13.14
CA VAL A 577 -20.40 32.24 11.87
C VAL A 577 -19.90 33.60 11.36
N SER A 578 -19.94 34.62 12.22
CA SER A 578 -19.59 36.01 11.85
C SER A 578 -18.09 36.29 11.82
N ALA A 579 -17.26 35.46 12.44
CA ALA A 579 -15.81 35.59 12.38
C ALA A 579 -15.32 35.50 10.93
N LYS A 580 -14.38 36.36 10.54
CA LYS A 580 -13.75 36.39 9.22
C LYS A 580 -12.26 36.63 9.37
N GLY A 581 -11.47 35.65 8.93
CA GLY A 581 -10.02 35.72 8.82
C GLY A 581 -9.61 36.23 7.45
N ASP A 582 -8.52 36.97 7.40
CA ASP A 582 -7.94 37.48 6.16
C ASP A 582 -7.18 36.35 5.45
N LEU A 583 -7.71 35.84 4.33
CA LEU A 583 -7.04 34.78 3.56
C LEU A 583 -5.77 35.27 2.87
N THR A 584 -5.60 36.59 2.67
CA THR A 584 -4.45 37.15 1.94
C THR A 584 -3.14 37.06 2.73
N ILE A 585 -3.20 36.74 4.01
CA ILE A 585 -2.02 36.46 4.83
C ILE A 585 -1.37 35.11 4.48
N PHE A 586 -2.08 34.25 3.76
CA PHE A 586 -1.59 32.96 3.30
C PHE A 586 -1.17 33.03 1.84
N ALA A 587 -0.03 32.41 1.53
CA ALA A 587 0.61 32.50 0.21
C ALA A 587 -0.30 32.00 -0.93
N ASP A 588 -1.14 31.01 -0.65
CA ASP A 588 -2.08 30.38 -1.58
C ASP A 588 -3.55 30.69 -1.23
N GLY A 589 -3.82 31.70 -0.40
CA GLY A 589 -5.18 32.05 -0.01
C GLY A 589 -6.08 32.39 -1.19
N ALA A 590 -5.50 32.96 -2.26
CA ALA A 590 -6.17 33.24 -3.52
C ALA A 590 -6.61 31.98 -4.30
N ASN A 591 -6.03 30.81 -4.00
CA ASN A 591 -6.41 29.53 -4.61
C ASN A 591 -7.69 28.95 -4.00
N THR A 592 -8.25 29.61 -2.97
CA THR A 592 -9.54 29.21 -2.40
C THR A 592 -10.63 29.38 -3.44
N SER A 593 -11.36 28.31 -3.72
CA SER A 593 -12.47 28.34 -4.66
C SER A 593 -13.52 29.36 -4.21
N SER A 594 -14.11 30.08 -5.16
CA SER A 594 -15.08 31.16 -4.85
C SER A 594 -16.30 30.69 -4.06
N TRP A 595 -16.68 29.41 -4.19
CA TRP A 595 -17.79 28.80 -3.44
C TRP A 595 -17.42 28.46 -1.99
N ALA A 596 -16.13 28.38 -1.67
CA ALA A 596 -15.59 28.05 -0.36
C ALA A 596 -15.07 29.26 0.40
N THR A 597 -14.88 30.42 -0.26
CA THR A 597 -14.28 31.62 0.31
C THR A 597 -14.88 32.00 1.66
N GLU A 598 -16.21 32.07 1.76
CA GLU A 598 -16.88 32.47 2.99
C GLU A 598 -16.62 31.51 4.15
N ALA A 599 -16.62 30.20 3.86
CA ALA A 599 -16.36 29.15 4.84
C ALA A 599 -14.89 29.11 5.26
N MET A 600 -13.97 29.34 4.32
CA MET A 600 -12.53 29.42 4.60
C MET A 600 -12.19 30.65 5.43
N GLU A 601 -12.73 31.82 5.10
CA GLU A 601 -12.59 33.03 5.92
C GLU A 601 -13.10 32.79 7.33
N TRP A 602 -14.26 32.15 7.47
CA TRP A 602 -14.79 31.81 8.79
C TRP A 602 -13.92 30.80 9.53
N ALA A 603 -13.44 29.75 8.87
CA ALA A 603 -12.60 28.74 9.49
C ALA A 603 -11.26 29.33 9.98
N VAL A 604 -10.67 30.25 9.22
CA VAL A 604 -9.48 31.00 9.65
C VAL A 604 -9.82 31.96 10.78
N GLY A 605 -10.88 32.76 10.64
CA GLY A 605 -11.28 33.78 11.62
C GLY A 605 -11.68 33.18 12.97
N SER A 606 -12.21 31.96 12.97
CA SER A 606 -12.60 31.21 14.17
C SER A 606 -11.46 30.36 14.75
N GLY A 607 -10.27 30.38 14.14
CA GLY A 607 -9.11 29.60 14.58
C GLY A 607 -9.23 28.08 14.34
N LEU A 608 -10.17 27.64 13.50
CA LEU A 608 -10.30 26.23 13.09
C LEU A 608 -9.16 25.83 12.15
N LEU A 609 -8.78 26.75 11.25
CA LEU A 609 -7.67 26.58 10.32
C LEU A 609 -6.62 27.67 10.56
N SER A 610 -5.38 27.25 10.82
CA SER A 610 -4.23 28.15 11.01
C SER A 610 -3.22 28.12 9.85
N GLY A 611 -3.54 27.39 8.77
CA GLY A 611 -2.60 27.08 7.68
C GLY A 611 -1.66 25.91 8.00
N LYS A 612 -0.84 25.54 7.03
CA LYS A 612 0.23 24.54 7.05
C LYS A 612 1.61 25.24 6.97
N ASP A 613 2.67 24.44 7.01
CA ASP A 613 4.04 24.91 6.80
C ASP A 613 4.17 25.77 5.53
N GLY A 614 5.03 26.79 5.61
CA GLY A 614 5.21 27.76 4.51
C GLY A 614 4.10 28.81 4.41
N GLY A 615 3.21 28.92 5.40
CA GLY A 615 2.17 29.95 5.44
C GLY A 615 1.08 29.73 4.38
N LYS A 616 0.76 28.46 4.09
CA LYS A 616 -0.25 28.06 3.09
C LYS A 616 -1.53 27.56 3.74
N LEU A 617 -2.70 27.83 3.16
CA LEU A 617 -3.97 27.21 3.52
C LEU A 617 -4.15 25.84 2.89
N ASP A 618 -3.56 25.61 1.72
CA ASP A 618 -3.71 24.42 0.89
C ASP A 618 -5.19 24.08 0.63
N PRO A 619 -5.99 25.00 0.04
CA PRO A 619 -7.44 24.88 -0.02
C PRO A 619 -7.90 23.65 -0.81
N THR A 620 -7.25 23.32 -1.92
CA THR A 620 -7.56 22.17 -2.78
C THR A 620 -6.83 20.89 -2.36
N GLY A 621 -5.84 20.98 -1.47
CA GLY A 621 -5.16 19.82 -0.91
C GLY A 621 -6.04 19.03 0.06
N THR A 622 -5.67 17.77 0.28
CA THR A 622 -6.40 16.85 1.16
C THR A 622 -6.01 17.04 2.62
N ALA A 623 -6.90 16.62 3.53
CA ALA A 623 -6.65 16.61 4.97
C ALA A 623 -6.33 15.20 5.46
N THR A 624 -5.28 15.08 6.29
CA THR A 624 -4.93 13.83 6.97
C THR A 624 -5.79 13.61 8.21
N ARG A 625 -5.82 12.38 8.74
CA ARG A 625 -6.55 12.03 9.96
C ARG A 625 -6.11 12.84 11.18
N ALA A 626 -4.81 13.12 11.31
CA ALA A 626 -4.27 13.98 12.36
C ALA A 626 -4.74 15.45 12.23
N GLU A 627 -4.71 16.00 11.02
CA GLU A 627 -5.21 17.35 10.75
C GLU A 627 -6.71 17.46 11.02
N VAL A 628 -7.49 16.46 10.60
CA VAL A 628 -8.93 16.40 10.88
C VAL A 628 -9.18 16.31 12.39
N ALA A 629 -8.44 15.48 13.12
CA ALA A 629 -8.57 15.40 14.57
C ALA A 629 -8.32 16.76 15.24
N GLN A 630 -7.29 17.49 14.79
CA GLN A 630 -6.96 18.82 15.31
C GLN A 630 -8.08 19.83 15.00
N ILE A 631 -8.59 19.83 13.77
CA ILE A 631 -9.67 20.73 13.35
C ILE A 631 -10.94 20.46 14.16
N PHE A 632 -11.30 19.20 14.39
CA PHE A 632 -12.48 18.84 15.18
C PHE A 632 -12.31 19.14 16.67
N MET A 633 -11.10 18.97 17.24
CA MET A 633 -10.80 19.42 18.59
C MET A 633 -11.00 20.94 18.72
N ASN A 634 -10.44 21.72 17.79
CA ASN A 634 -10.60 23.17 17.76
C ASN A 634 -12.08 23.56 17.60
N PHE A 635 -12.81 22.87 16.71
CA PHE A 635 -14.23 23.11 16.47
C PHE A 635 -15.07 22.89 17.72
N ALA A 636 -14.88 21.77 18.41
CA ALA A 636 -15.66 21.41 19.58
C ALA A 636 -15.32 22.25 20.83
N GLN A 637 -14.09 22.78 20.92
CA GLN A 637 -13.66 23.63 22.04
C GLN A 637 -13.90 25.13 21.80
N GLY A 638 -13.80 25.59 20.54
CA GLY A 638 -13.79 27.01 20.18
C GLY A 638 -15.17 27.62 19.94
N LEU A 639 -16.17 26.83 19.53
CA LEU A 639 -17.51 27.33 19.22
C LEU A 639 -18.48 27.06 20.39
N GLN A 640 -18.57 28.01 21.32
CA GLN A 640 -19.62 28.03 22.35
C GLN A 640 -20.85 28.79 21.83
N LYS A 641 -22.04 28.33 22.23
CA LYS A 641 -23.32 29.01 21.98
C LYS A 641 -23.42 30.38 22.61
#